data_AF-A0A661VBH6-F1
#
_entry.id   AF-A0A661VBH6-F1
#
_cell.length_a   1.000
_cell.length_b   1.000
_cell.length_c   1.000
_cell.angle_alpha   90.00
_cell.angle_beta   90.00
_cell.angle_gamma   90.00
#
_symmetry.space_group_name_H-M   'P 1'
#
loop_
_entity.id
_entity.type
_entity.pdbx_description
1 polymer ?
#
loop_
_entity_poly.entity_id
_entity_poly.type
_entity_poly.pdbx_seq_one_letter_code
_entity_poly.pdbx_strand_id
1 'polypeptide(L)'
;DERENEVRSSTYLWVSSHKYVSWRRENNDRIELIADKKSYQVGDVAQILVPSPYQGQVKALVTVERGHVISHEVVTLKSNSDVLQIPITADHIPNVYVSVFIVKGRDETEPLASFKMGCIALSVSTAEKVLNVTITPDRDMSKGEHYGPGETVTYDIQTTDHSGQGVPAELSLSLVDLSVLALAESGQANLLDFFYGERGLGIRTAATLVYSVDRLNETVETRAKGGGGAPEAAMAAVRRRFPDTAYWNPAVRTDENGRAKIEVELPDTLTTWRLGAKGITADTLVGETKVDVVSTKDLLVRPVAPRFFVIGDQAQLSAVVHNNSAEPLVAVVDLAAEGLTVEGGSQNVSIPAHDKVKVSWQVTVENAEKAKLLFSAEEQSPEATAGPFLSDAVEITLPVYRYSTPEVVATAGQLEEAGSRTEVIVLPQRLDPTQGELTVKLDPSLAAGMRDGLTYLEHYPYECVEQTVSRFLPNVLTFRALKKLGIENPELETKLPQQVGVALQRLYAQQRYNGGWGWWITDESDPYLTAYVLFALDAADKAGFTVEQEVMDRAATYLRDSLRQPKDIEAPWQGNTQAFILYVLAEHGAGDLGRTISLYERRDLLGNYGKAYLAMTLNLLQPDEHSRVDTLLSDLTSAAILSATGAHWEEDTVDY
;
A
#
# COMPACT_ATOMS: atom_id res chain seq x y z
N ASP A 1 -10.73 -42.16 -34.67
CA ASP A 1 -11.44 -41.06 -33.98
C ASP A 1 -12.81 -40.91 -34.66
N GLU A 2 -13.52 -39.79 -34.49
CA GLU A 2 -14.77 -39.50 -35.23
C GLU A 2 -14.57 -39.28 -36.75
N ARG A 3 -13.33 -39.39 -37.25
CA ARG A 3 -12.93 -39.26 -38.66
C ARG A 3 -12.20 -40.52 -39.15
N GLU A 4 -12.47 -41.66 -38.51
CA GLU A 4 -11.90 -43.00 -38.81
C GLU A 4 -10.37 -43.13 -38.67
N ASN A 5 -9.65 -42.12 -38.13
CA ASN A 5 -8.20 -42.22 -37.94
C ASN A 5 -7.82 -43.29 -36.90
N GLU A 6 -6.73 -44.03 -37.15
CA GLU A 6 -6.20 -45.04 -36.24
C GLU A 6 -5.61 -44.39 -34.97
N VAL A 7 -6.39 -44.36 -33.89
CA VAL A 7 -5.92 -43.85 -32.59
C VAL A 7 -5.19 -44.95 -31.84
N ARG A 8 -3.85 -44.91 -31.87
CA ARG A 8 -3.01 -45.77 -31.02
C ARG A 8 -2.77 -45.11 -29.66
N SER A 9 -3.01 -45.88 -28.60
CA SER A 9 -2.49 -45.60 -27.26
C SER A 9 -1.51 -46.70 -26.88
N SER A 10 -0.39 -46.33 -26.26
CA SER A 10 0.63 -47.26 -25.77
C SER A 10 0.91 -46.96 -24.30
N THR A 11 0.81 -47.97 -23.44
CA THR A 11 1.22 -47.90 -22.05
C THR A 11 2.44 -48.79 -21.80
N TYR A 12 3.21 -48.48 -20.77
CA TYR A 12 4.39 -49.24 -20.37
C TYR A 12 4.16 -49.80 -18.96
N LEU A 13 4.45 -51.09 -18.79
CA LEU A 13 4.40 -51.77 -17.49
C LEU A 13 5.80 -52.22 -17.11
N TRP A 14 6.33 -51.71 -15.99
CA TRP A 14 7.57 -52.18 -15.41
C TRP A 14 7.33 -53.47 -14.63
N VAL A 15 8.18 -54.48 -14.83
CA VAL A 15 8.07 -55.79 -14.19
C VAL A 15 9.36 -56.08 -13.41
N SER A 16 9.30 -55.92 -12.08
CA SER A 16 10.40 -56.20 -11.15
C SER A 16 10.63 -57.70 -10.95
N SER A 17 11.87 -58.10 -10.66
CA SER A 17 12.19 -59.47 -10.26
C SER A 17 13.36 -59.52 -9.29
N HIS A 18 13.39 -60.51 -8.40
CA HIS A 18 14.58 -60.81 -7.60
C HIS A 18 15.70 -61.48 -8.41
N LYS A 19 15.49 -61.74 -9.71
CA LYS A 19 16.54 -62.11 -10.67
C LYS A 19 17.16 -60.84 -11.26
N TYR A 20 18.46 -60.88 -11.56
CA TYR A 20 19.18 -59.76 -12.17
C TYR A 20 18.55 -59.29 -13.50
N VAL A 21 18.30 -57.99 -13.62
CA VAL A 21 17.83 -57.32 -14.84
C VAL A 21 18.88 -56.29 -15.29
N SER A 22 19.21 -56.24 -16.58
CA SER A 22 20.25 -55.35 -17.09
C SER A 22 19.72 -53.93 -17.33
N TRP A 23 19.95 -53.03 -16.36
CA TRP A 23 19.66 -51.60 -16.51
C TRP A 23 20.71 -50.86 -17.37
N ARG A 24 20.31 -49.73 -17.97
CA ARG A 24 21.21 -48.85 -18.72
C ARG A 24 22.15 -48.10 -17.77
N ARG A 25 23.43 -48.47 -17.71
CA ARG A 25 24.45 -47.72 -16.96
C ARG A 25 24.80 -46.43 -17.72
N GLU A 26 24.38 -45.29 -17.18
CA GLU A 26 24.81 -43.97 -17.65
C GLU A 26 26.07 -43.49 -16.91
N ASN A 27 26.88 -42.68 -17.60
CA ASN A 27 28.11 -42.08 -17.05
C ASN A 27 27.79 -40.76 -16.32
N ASN A 28 27.07 -40.92 -15.21
CA ASN A 28 26.67 -39.94 -14.19
C ASN A 28 26.51 -40.69 -12.86
N ASP A 29 26.31 -40.01 -11.72
CA ASP A 29 26.04 -40.68 -10.42
C ASP A 29 24.55 -40.84 -10.11
N ARG A 30 23.68 -40.81 -11.13
CA ARG A 30 22.22 -40.82 -10.96
C ARG A 30 21.59 -42.20 -11.18
N ILE A 31 20.44 -42.41 -10.55
CA ILE A 31 19.43 -43.41 -10.92
C ILE A 31 18.06 -42.73 -11.00
N GLU A 32 17.24 -43.14 -11.96
CA GLU A 32 15.85 -42.69 -12.08
C GLU A 32 14.97 -43.58 -11.20
N LEU A 33 14.33 -43.01 -10.18
CA LEU A 33 13.35 -43.73 -9.36
C LEU A 33 11.99 -43.67 -10.04
N ILE A 34 11.22 -44.76 -10.01
CA ILE A 34 9.95 -44.86 -10.74
C ILE A 34 8.81 -45.14 -9.75
N ALA A 35 7.89 -44.19 -9.62
CA ALA A 35 6.68 -44.29 -8.80
C ALA A 35 5.54 -45.02 -9.54
N ASP A 36 4.66 -45.69 -8.81
CA ASP A 36 3.48 -46.38 -9.35
C ASP A 36 2.31 -45.46 -9.74
N LYS A 37 2.24 -44.25 -9.14
CA LYS A 37 1.23 -43.23 -9.45
C LYS A 37 1.87 -41.88 -9.77
N LYS A 38 1.09 -41.01 -10.40
CA LYS A 38 1.44 -39.58 -10.60
C LYS A 38 1.13 -38.71 -9.38
N SER A 39 0.18 -39.14 -8.54
CA SER A 39 -0.23 -38.45 -7.33
C SER A 39 -0.81 -39.45 -6.33
N TYR A 40 -0.77 -39.08 -5.05
CA TYR A 40 -1.17 -39.94 -3.93
C TYR A 40 -2.16 -39.23 -3.00
N GLN A 41 -2.94 -40.01 -2.26
CA GLN A 41 -3.78 -39.53 -1.14
C GLN A 41 -3.15 -39.92 0.20
N VAL A 42 -3.56 -39.30 1.30
CA VAL A 42 -3.13 -39.76 2.64
C VAL A 42 -3.69 -41.17 2.88
N GLY A 43 -2.87 -42.05 3.46
CA GLY A 43 -3.18 -43.47 3.60
C GLY A 43 -2.82 -44.34 2.40
N ASP A 44 -2.40 -43.77 1.25
CA ASP A 44 -1.74 -44.53 0.20
C ASP A 44 -0.39 -45.09 0.68
N VAL A 45 0.09 -46.13 0.00
CA VAL A 45 1.49 -46.58 0.08
C VAL A 45 2.09 -46.48 -1.31
N ALA A 46 2.98 -45.51 -1.51
CA ALA A 46 3.70 -45.32 -2.77
C ALA A 46 4.69 -46.46 -2.99
N GLN A 47 4.65 -47.06 -4.19
CA GLN A 47 5.57 -48.12 -4.60
C GLN A 47 6.62 -47.53 -5.53
N ILE A 48 7.87 -47.48 -5.07
CA ILE A 48 8.98 -46.83 -5.78
C ILE A 48 10.00 -47.88 -6.20
N LEU A 49 10.06 -48.17 -7.49
CA LEU A 49 11.06 -49.05 -8.08
C LEU A 49 12.44 -48.38 -8.07
N VAL A 50 13.45 -49.10 -7.55
CA VAL A 50 14.84 -48.67 -7.47
C VAL A 50 15.69 -49.48 -8.46
N PRO A 51 15.96 -48.95 -9.68
CA PRO A 51 16.83 -49.60 -10.66
C PRO A 51 18.30 -49.43 -10.26
N SER A 52 18.79 -50.33 -9.41
CA SER A 52 20.21 -50.35 -9.03
C SER A 52 21.07 -50.88 -10.19
N PRO A 53 22.18 -50.20 -10.57
CA PRO A 53 23.10 -50.68 -11.60
C PRO A 53 24.13 -51.69 -11.07
N TYR A 54 24.12 -51.99 -9.77
CA TYR A 54 25.09 -52.85 -9.11
C TYR A 54 24.66 -54.31 -9.08
N GLN A 55 25.65 -55.20 -9.05
CA GLN A 55 25.44 -56.63 -8.81
C GLN A 55 25.60 -56.95 -7.32
N GLY A 56 24.91 -58.00 -6.86
CA GLY A 56 24.88 -58.39 -5.45
C GLY A 56 24.00 -57.48 -4.58
N GLN A 57 24.09 -57.66 -3.26
CA GLN A 57 23.35 -56.87 -2.28
C GLN A 57 24.07 -55.54 -2.01
N VAL A 58 23.31 -54.45 -1.90
CA VAL A 58 23.84 -53.10 -1.63
C VAL A 58 23.05 -52.42 -0.52
N LYS A 59 23.71 -51.55 0.24
CA LYS A 59 23.04 -50.69 1.21
C LYS A 59 22.64 -49.37 0.56
N ALA A 60 21.43 -48.94 0.85
CA ALA A 60 20.90 -47.65 0.43
C ALA A 60 20.39 -46.89 1.66
N LEU A 61 20.77 -45.63 1.79
CA LEU A 61 20.07 -44.68 2.66
C LEU A 61 18.84 -44.18 1.89
N VAL A 62 17.66 -44.41 2.43
CA VAL A 62 16.41 -43.83 1.95
C VAL A 62 16.05 -42.68 2.88
N THR A 63 15.74 -41.51 2.32
CA THR A 63 15.19 -40.37 3.07
C THR A 63 13.88 -39.91 2.44
N VAL A 64 12.91 -39.61 3.27
CA VAL A 64 11.66 -38.93 2.90
C VAL A 64 11.81 -37.48 3.39
N GLU A 65 11.78 -36.52 2.48
CA GLU A 65 12.33 -35.19 2.74
C GLU A 65 11.65 -34.05 1.96
N ARG A 66 11.78 -32.83 2.49
CA ARG A 66 11.26 -31.59 1.88
C ARG A 66 12.13 -30.40 2.26
N GLY A 67 11.69 -29.57 3.21
CA GLY A 67 12.54 -28.54 3.84
C GLY A 67 13.47 -29.10 4.93
N HIS A 68 13.13 -30.28 5.46
CA HIS A 68 13.93 -31.09 6.37
C HIS A 68 13.77 -32.57 6.01
N VAL A 69 14.54 -33.47 6.64
CA VAL A 69 14.34 -34.93 6.54
C VAL A 69 13.23 -35.34 7.49
N ILE A 70 12.11 -35.82 6.95
CA ILE A 70 10.92 -36.25 7.69
C ILE A 70 11.14 -37.65 8.27
N SER A 71 11.70 -38.56 7.47
CA SER A 71 12.12 -39.90 7.94
C SER A 71 13.35 -40.40 7.17
N HIS A 72 14.05 -41.39 7.75
CA HIS A 72 15.21 -42.01 7.13
C HIS A 72 15.36 -43.48 7.52
N GLU A 73 15.82 -44.33 6.60
CA GLU A 73 16.11 -45.75 6.84
C GLU A 73 17.34 -46.20 6.04
N VAL A 74 18.15 -47.11 6.59
CA VAL A 74 19.24 -47.78 5.85
C VAL A 74 18.79 -49.18 5.43
N VAL A 75 18.18 -49.28 4.25
CA VAL A 75 17.71 -50.54 3.67
C VAL A 75 18.85 -51.32 3.02
N THR A 76 18.67 -52.64 2.90
CA THR A 76 19.54 -53.50 2.09
C THR A 76 18.76 -53.99 0.87
N LEU A 77 19.13 -53.50 -0.31
CA LEU A 77 18.58 -53.95 -1.58
C LEU A 77 19.12 -55.36 -1.84
N LYS A 78 18.19 -56.31 -1.99
CA LYS A 78 18.42 -57.75 -2.19
C LYS A 78 18.61 -58.07 -3.67
N SER A 79 17.91 -57.33 -4.53
CA SER A 79 18.05 -57.40 -5.98
C SER A 79 18.35 -56.02 -6.56
N ASN A 80 18.57 -55.98 -7.87
CA ASN A 80 18.82 -54.74 -8.58
C ASN A 80 17.55 -54.13 -9.22
N SER A 81 16.36 -54.63 -8.85
CA SER A 81 15.05 -54.07 -9.22
C SER A 81 14.05 -54.13 -8.04
N ASP A 82 14.53 -53.86 -6.83
CA ASP A 82 13.68 -53.86 -5.62
C ASP A 82 12.76 -52.64 -5.59
N VAL A 83 11.60 -52.81 -4.91
CA VAL A 83 10.56 -51.79 -4.77
C VAL A 83 10.47 -51.37 -3.30
N LEU A 84 10.61 -50.07 -3.04
CA LEU A 84 10.37 -49.46 -1.74
C LEU A 84 8.88 -49.19 -1.56
N GLN A 85 8.40 -49.29 -0.32
CA GLN A 85 7.03 -48.97 0.07
C GLN A 85 7.05 -47.79 1.03
N ILE A 86 6.53 -46.64 0.61
CA ILE A 86 6.52 -45.39 1.38
C ILE A 86 5.08 -45.04 1.74
N PRO A 87 4.63 -45.22 2.99
CA PRO A 87 3.31 -44.77 3.44
C PRO A 87 3.18 -43.24 3.33
N ILE A 88 2.05 -42.77 2.82
CA ILE A 88 1.77 -41.35 2.63
C ILE A 88 0.94 -40.83 3.80
N THR A 89 1.49 -39.86 4.54
CA THR A 89 0.87 -39.25 5.72
C THR A 89 0.42 -37.80 5.43
N ALA A 90 -0.36 -37.21 6.33
CA ALA A 90 -0.78 -35.81 6.21
C ALA A 90 0.40 -34.82 6.16
N ASP A 91 1.53 -35.15 6.80
CA ASP A 91 2.75 -34.31 6.75
C ASP A 91 3.35 -34.23 5.34
N HIS A 92 3.07 -35.21 4.47
CA HIS A 92 3.56 -35.25 3.09
C HIS A 92 2.76 -34.32 2.15
N ILE A 93 1.62 -33.77 2.58
CA ILE A 93 0.89 -32.72 1.84
C ILE A 93 1.79 -31.46 1.76
N PRO A 94 1.90 -30.76 0.62
CA PRO A 94 1.28 -31.04 -0.69
C PRO A 94 2.15 -31.89 -1.62
N ASN A 95 3.43 -32.06 -1.29
CA ASN A 95 4.36 -32.92 -2.01
C ASN A 95 5.49 -33.34 -1.07
N VAL A 96 6.16 -34.44 -1.38
CA VAL A 96 7.34 -34.91 -0.64
C VAL A 96 8.36 -35.52 -1.60
N TYR A 97 9.65 -35.45 -1.29
CA TYR A 97 10.69 -36.08 -2.07
C TYR A 97 11.13 -37.39 -1.39
N VAL A 98 11.39 -38.41 -2.20
CA VAL A 98 12.05 -39.63 -1.74
C VAL A 98 13.41 -39.74 -2.41
N SER A 99 14.45 -39.58 -1.60
CA SER A 99 15.85 -39.70 -2.00
C SER A 99 16.39 -41.07 -1.64
N VAL A 100 17.14 -41.69 -2.55
CA VAL A 100 17.74 -43.02 -2.38
C VAL A 100 19.23 -42.94 -2.74
N PHE A 101 20.09 -43.02 -1.73
CA PHE A 101 21.55 -42.94 -1.86
C PHE A 101 22.19 -44.31 -1.62
N ILE A 102 22.55 -44.98 -2.71
CA ILE A 102 23.18 -46.32 -2.72
C ILE A 102 24.71 -46.16 -2.65
N VAL A 103 25.37 -46.93 -1.77
CA VAL A 103 26.84 -46.99 -1.70
C VAL A 103 27.34 -48.39 -2.04
N LYS A 104 28.25 -48.49 -3.01
CA LYS A 104 28.89 -49.74 -3.43
C LYS A 104 30.36 -49.76 -3.02
N GLY A 105 30.70 -50.68 -2.11
CA GLY A 105 32.08 -51.03 -1.82
C GLY A 105 32.72 -51.84 -2.96
N ARG A 106 34.04 -51.70 -3.09
CA ARG A 106 34.86 -52.37 -4.12
C ARG A 106 34.75 -53.90 -4.04
N ASP A 107 34.57 -54.54 -5.18
CA ASP A 107 34.74 -55.99 -5.38
C ASP A 107 35.20 -56.32 -6.81
N GLU A 108 34.98 -57.56 -7.26
CA GLU A 108 35.32 -58.04 -8.61
C GLU A 108 34.41 -57.46 -9.71
N THR A 109 33.21 -56.99 -9.36
CA THR A 109 32.21 -56.45 -10.30
C THR A 109 32.29 -54.92 -10.40
N GLU A 110 32.70 -54.25 -9.33
CA GLU A 110 32.90 -52.80 -9.28
C GLU A 110 34.27 -52.51 -8.64
N PRO A 111 35.33 -52.25 -9.43
CA PRO A 111 36.72 -52.23 -8.95
C PRO A 111 37.11 -50.96 -8.18
N LEU A 112 36.21 -49.98 -8.12
CA LEU A 112 36.33 -48.74 -7.35
C LEU A 112 35.11 -48.60 -6.42
N ALA A 113 35.27 -47.92 -5.29
CA ALA A 113 34.13 -47.50 -4.49
C ALA A 113 33.32 -46.45 -5.27
N SER A 114 32.00 -46.63 -5.33
CA SER A 114 31.10 -45.74 -6.08
C SER A 114 29.77 -45.58 -5.36
N PHE A 115 28.97 -44.62 -5.79
CA PHE A 115 27.63 -44.37 -5.26
C PHE A 115 26.65 -44.10 -6.41
N LYS A 116 25.36 -44.18 -6.09
CA LYS A 116 24.28 -43.72 -6.96
C LYS A 116 23.21 -43.03 -6.14
N MET A 117 22.75 -41.87 -6.60
CA MET A 117 21.64 -41.15 -5.97
C MET A 117 20.46 -41.03 -6.94
N GLY A 118 19.28 -41.43 -6.47
CA GLY A 118 17.99 -41.10 -7.08
C GLY A 118 17.21 -40.17 -6.18
N CYS A 119 16.34 -39.36 -6.77
CA CYS A 119 15.36 -38.54 -6.06
C CYS A 119 14.10 -38.46 -6.93
N ILE A 120 12.93 -38.67 -6.33
CA ILE A 120 11.63 -38.50 -7.00
C ILE A 120 10.72 -37.62 -6.14
N ALA A 121 10.00 -36.69 -6.78
CA ALA A 121 8.91 -35.94 -6.16
C ALA A 121 7.63 -36.76 -6.22
N LEU A 122 6.92 -36.87 -5.10
CA LEU A 122 5.58 -37.43 -4.99
C LEU A 122 4.62 -36.29 -4.65
N SER A 123 3.73 -35.91 -5.58
CA SER A 123 2.67 -34.94 -5.30
C SER A 123 1.54 -35.63 -4.53
N VAL A 124 1.04 -34.97 -3.47
CA VAL A 124 0.07 -35.50 -2.51
C VAL A 124 -1.15 -34.59 -2.47
N SER A 125 -2.35 -35.17 -2.52
CA SER A 125 -3.61 -34.44 -2.58
C SER A 125 -3.76 -33.44 -1.43
N THR A 126 -4.05 -32.19 -1.75
CA THR A 126 -4.37 -31.12 -0.79
C THR A 126 -5.83 -31.14 -0.31
N ALA A 127 -6.65 -32.08 -0.79
CA ALA A 127 -8.08 -32.14 -0.51
C ALA A 127 -8.42 -32.13 0.99
N GLU A 128 -7.63 -32.81 1.82
CA GLU A 128 -7.81 -32.86 3.28
C GLU A 128 -7.50 -31.51 3.99
N LYS A 129 -7.00 -30.51 3.26
CA LYS A 129 -6.69 -29.16 3.74
C LYS A 129 -7.62 -28.07 3.18
N VAL A 130 -8.64 -28.46 2.42
CA VAL A 130 -9.68 -27.56 1.93
C VAL A 130 -10.71 -27.30 3.05
N LEU A 131 -10.91 -26.03 3.38
CA LEU A 131 -12.10 -25.54 4.08
C LEU A 131 -13.14 -25.15 3.03
N ASN A 132 -14.26 -25.86 2.98
CA ASN A 132 -15.38 -25.48 2.13
C ASN A 132 -16.14 -24.35 2.81
N VAL A 133 -16.25 -23.19 2.14
CA VAL A 133 -16.98 -22.01 2.62
C VAL A 133 -18.13 -21.71 1.68
N THR A 134 -19.36 -21.76 2.20
CA THR A 134 -20.60 -21.43 1.49
C THR A 134 -21.21 -20.18 2.13
N ILE A 135 -21.62 -19.23 1.29
CA ILE A 135 -22.36 -18.02 1.71
C ILE A 135 -23.66 -17.97 0.91
N THR A 136 -24.77 -17.78 1.60
CA THR A 136 -26.12 -17.72 1.02
C THR A 136 -26.77 -16.38 1.42
N PRO A 137 -27.07 -15.46 0.47
CA PRO A 137 -27.89 -14.29 0.74
C PRO A 137 -29.36 -14.68 0.96
N ASP A 138 -30.13 -13.83 1.62
CA ASP A 138 -31.56 -14.07 1.92
C ASP A 138 -32.50 -13.95 0.71
N ARG A 139 -32.04 -13.37 -0.41
CA ARG A 139 -32.77 -13.30 -1.69
C ARG A 139 -32.04 -14.06 -2.80
N ASP A 140 -32.80 -14.70 -3.67
CA ASP A 140 -32.28 -15.55 -4.73
C ASP A 140 -32.06 -14.79 -6.03
N MET A 141 -30.83 -14.27 -6.19
CA MET A 141 -30.39 -13.56 -7.38
C MET A 141 -30.59 -14.37 -8.68
N SER A 142 -30.64 -15.72 -8.62
CA SER A 142 -30.87 -16.56 -9.81
C SER A 142 -32.31 -16.51 -10.34
N LYS A 143 -33.26 -16.04 -9.52
CA LYS A 143 -34.66 -15.77 -9.92
C LYS A 143 -34.89 -14.33 -10.42
N GLY A 144 -33.85 -13.48 -10.43
CA GLY A 144 -33.98 -12.05 -10.72
C GLY A 144 -34.40 -11.20 -9.51
N GLU A 145 -34.43 -11.78 -8.31
CA GLU A 145 -34.57 -11.01 -7.07
C GLU A 145 -33.35 -10.09 -6.91
N HIS A 146 -33.56 -8.91 -6.32
CA HIS A 146 -32.52 -7.91 -6.07
C HIS A 146 -32.80 -7.15 -4.77
N TYR A 147 -31.87 -6.28 -4.37
CA TYR A 147 -32.01 -5.38 -3.23
C TYR A 147 -32.13 -3.92 -3.69
N GLY A 148 -32.79 -3.10 -2.89
CA GLY A 148 -32.74 -1.64 -3.03
C GLY A 148 -31.46 -1.03 -2.44
N PRO A 149 -31.25 0.27 -2.64
CA PRO A 149 -30.26 1.04 -1.87
C PRO A 149 -30.74 1.19 -0.42
N GLY A 150 -29.84 1.06 0.56
CA GLY A 150 -30.20 1.15 1.99
C GLY A 150 -30.89 -0.08 2.58
N GLU A 151 -31.12 -1.15 1.81
CA GLU A 151 -31.66 -2.40 2.35
C GLU A 151 -30.58 -3.23 3.04
N THR A 152 -30.96 -3.95 4.10
CA THR A 152 -30.08 -4.89 4.79
C THR A 152 -30.11 -6.26 4.11
N VAL A 153 -28.96 -6.73 3.64
CA VAL A 153 -28.76 -8.13 3.22
C VAL A 153 -28.47 -8.98 4.45
N THR A 154 -29.14 -10.13 4.55
CA THR A 154 -28.74 -11.21 5.46
C THR A 154 -27.88 -12.20 4.68
N TYR A 155 -26.72 -12.58 5.25
CA TYR A 155 -25.92 -13.69 4.74
C TYR A 155 -25.81 -14.79 5.81
N ASP A 156 -26.29 -15.98 5.46
CA ASP A 156 -26.00 -17.21 6.20
C ASP A 156 -24.70 -17.82 5.66
N ILE A 157 -23.80 -18.20 6.57
CA ILE A 157 -22.47 -18.74 6.25
C ILE A 157 -22.33 -20.12 6.86
N GLN A 158 -21.94 -21.11 6.05
CA GLN A 158 -21.62 -22.46 6.49
C GLN A 158 -20.18 -22.81 6.06
N THR A 159 -19.42 -23.30 7.02
CA THR A 159 -18.07 -23.84 6.85
C THR A 159 -18.08 -25.34 7.12
N THR A 160 -17.46 -26.13 6.23
CA THR A 160 -17.28 -27.58 6.41
C THR A 160 -15.90 -28.01 5.98
N ASP A 161 -15.43 -29.13 6.52
CA ASP A 161 -14.22 -29.81 6.06
C ASP A 161 -14.41 -30.46 4.67
N HIS A 162 -13.44 -31.29 4.27
CA HIS A 162 -13.48 -32.08 3.04
C HIS A 162 -14.45 -33.29 3.10
N SER A 163 -14.94 -33.67 4.28
CA SER A 163 -15.89 -34.77 4.48
C SER A 163 -17.35 -34.30 4.49
N GLY A 164 -17.57 -32.99 4.62
CA GLY A 164 -18.89 -32.37 4.76
C GLY A 164 -19.31 -32.16 6.22
N GLN A 165 -18.43 -32.41 7.19
CA GLN A 165 -18.67 -32.11 8.59
C GLN A 165 -18.47 -30.61 8.85
N GLY A 166 -19.40 -30.00 9.59
CA GLY A 166 -19.29 -28.61 10.04
C GLY A 166 -18.10 -28.44 10.99
N VAL A 167 -17.29 -27.40 10.77
CA VAL A 167 -16.08 -27.12 11.56
C VAL A 167 -15.97 -25.64 11.92
N PRO A 168 -15.57 -25.29 13.15
CA PRO A 168 -15.36 -23.89 13.54
C PRO A 168 -14.14 -23.29 12.82
N ALA A 169 -14.33 -22.09 12.27
CA ALA A 169 -13.35 -21.35 11.48
C ALA A 169 -13.39 -19.84 11.82
N GLU A 170 -12.29 -19.14 11.55
CA GLU A 170 -12.23 -17.68 11.54
C GLU A 170 -12.20 -17.18 10.09
N LEU A 171 -13.05 -16.20 9.80
CA LEU A 171 -13.33 -15.69 8.46
C LEU A 171 -13.09 -14.18 8.39
N SER A 172 -12.27 -13.76 7.42
CA SER A 172 -12.20 -12.37 6.97
C SER A 172 -13.21 -12.16 5.85
N LEU A 173 -14.16 -11.26 6.05
CA LEU A 173 -15.24 -10.92 5.12
C LEU A 173 -15.08 -9.49 4.58
N SER A 174 -15.32 -9.29 3.29
CA SER A 174 -15.31 -7.97 2.64
C SER A 174 -16.39 -7.86 1.56
N LEU A 175 -17.33 -6.92 1.74
CA LEU A 175 -18.36 -6.56 0.75
C LEU A 175 -17.89 -5.32 -0.02
N VAL A 176 -17.55 -5.48 -1.30
CA VAL A 176 -16.91 -4.45 -2.14
C VAL A 176 -17.70 -4.27 -3.44
N ASP A 177 -17.75 -3.06 -3.96
CA ASP A 177 -18.35 -2.78 -5.28
C ASP A 177 -17.59 -3.55 -6.38
N LEU A 178 -18.31 -4.36 -7.16
CA LEU A 178 -17.73 -5.18 -8.23
C LEU A 178 -17.05 -4.33 -9.31
N SER A 179 -17.49 -3.09 -9.53
CA SER A 179 -16.85 -2.18 -10.49
C SER A 179 -15.44 -1.77 -10.06
N VAL A 180 -15.16 -1.69 -8.76
CA VAL A 180 -13.81 -1.44 -8.21
C VAL A 180 -12.94 -2.68 -8.37
N LEU A 181 -13.48 -3.86 -8.07
CA LEU A 181 -12.80 -5.15 -8.29
C LEU A 181 -12.56 -5.48 -9.78
N ALA A 182 -13.26 -4.80 -10.70
CA ALA A 182 -13.05 -4.92 -12.14
C ALA A 182 -11.91 -4.03 -12.69
N LEU A 183 -11.42 -3.06 -11.91
CA LEU A 183 -10.30 -2.19 -12.32
C LEU A 183 -8.94 -2.90 -12.28
N ALA A 184 -8.78 -3.90 -11.41
CA ALA A 184 -7.59 -4.74 -11.31
C ALA A 184 -7.96 -6.11 -10.75
N GLU A 185 -7.56 -7.18 -11.44
CA GLU A 185 -7.64 -8.53 -10.87
C GLU A 185 -6.76 -8.63 -9.62
N SER A 186 -7.26 -9.27 -8.57
CA SER A 186 -6.48 -9.54 -7.37
C SER A 186 -5.40 -10.58 -7.69
N GLY A 187 -4.19 -10.13 -8.03
CA GLY A 187 -3.01 -10.97 -8.34
C GLY A 187 -2.46 -11.79 -7.15
N GLN A 188 -3.28 -12.10 -6.17
CA GLN A 188 -3.00 -13.06 -5.11
C GLN A 188 -3.29 -14.47 -5.64
N ALA A 189 -2.43 -15.43 -5.31
CA ALA A 189 -2.77 -16.85 -5.47
C ALA A 189 -3.99 -17.21 -4.60
N ASN A 190 -4.71 -18.26 -4.98
CA ASN A 190 -5.77 -18.84 -4.15
C ASN A 190 -5.20 -19.17 -2.76
N LEU A 191 -5.97 -18.93 -1.70
CA LEU A 191 -5.56 -19.20 -0.32
C LEU A 191 -5.02 -20.63 -0.14
N LEU A 192 -5.61 -21.63 -0.81
CA LEU A 192 -5.13 -23.02 -0.79
C LEU A 192 -3.73 -23.15 -1.40
N ASP A 193 -3.45 -22.51 -2.54
CA ASP A 193 -2.14 -22.55 -3.21
C ASP A 193 -1.07 -21.78 -2.41
N PHE A 194 -1.46 -20.73 -1.68
CA PHE A 194 -0.54 -19.97 -0.82
C PHE A 194 0.00 -20.84 0.34
N PHE A 195 -0.88 -21.56 1.04
CA PHE A 195 -0.51 -22.46 2.15
C PHE A 195 0.03 -23.82 1.66
N TYR A 196 -0.57 -24.40 0.61
CA TYR A 196 -0.37 -25.78 0.16
C TYR A 196 0.00 -25.93 -1.33
N GLY A 197 0.53 -24.89 -1.97
CA GLY A 197 1.23 -25.02 -3.26
C GLY A 197 2.54 -25.82 -3.14
N GLU A 198 2.97 -26.45 -4.24
CA GLU A 198 4.15 -27.34 -4.25
C GLU A 198 5.42 -26.65 -3.70
N ARG A 199 6.17 -27.38 -2.87
CA ARG A 199 7.39 -26.90 -2.20
C ARG A 199 8.61 -27.60 -2.75
N GLY A 200 9.65 -26.82 -3.10
CA GLY A 200 10.92 -27.36 -3.59
C GLY A 200 11.70 -28.13 -2.52
N LEU A 201 12.67 -28.95 -2.97
CA LEU A 201 13.59 -29.68 -2.09
C LEU A 201 14.60 -28.71 -1.44
N GLY A 202 14.58 -28.63 -0.11
CA GLY A 202 15.51 -27.84 0.69
C GLY A 202 16.75 -28.60 1.17
N ILE A 203 16.75 -29.94 1.10
CA ILE A 203 17.88 -30.78 1.50
C ILE A 203 19.02 -30.71 0.47
N ARG A 204 20.26 -30.71 0.97
CA ARG A 204 21.49 -30.82 0.18
C ARG A 204 22.33 -32.00 0.69
N THR A 205 22.36 -33.08 -0.08
CA THR A 205 23.18 -34.26 0.21
C THR A 205 24.57 -34.09 -0.39
N ALA A 206 25.62 -34.32 0.40
CA ALA A 206 27.01 -34.22 -0.03
C ALA A 206 27.78 -35.51 0.28
N ALA A 207 28.63 -35.95 -0.64
CA ALA A 207 29.45 -37.15 -0.50
C ALA A 207 30.86 -36.89 -1.03
N THR A 208 31.89 -37.37 -0.32
CA THR A 208 33.30 -37.18 -0.72
C THR A 208 33.68 -37.92 -2.01
N LEU A 209 32.92 -38.96 -2.39
CA LEU A 209 33.07 -39.66 -3.66
C LEU A 209 32.86 -38.76 -4.89
N VAL A 210 32.13 -37.64 -4.75
CA VAL A 210 31.94 -36.63 -5.81
C VAL A 210 33.25 -35.92 -6.19
N TYR A 211 34.26 -35.93 -5.32
CA TYR A 211 35.57 -35.32 -5.58
C TYR A 211 36.56 -36.24 -6.32
N SER A 212 36.10 -37.34 -6.92
CA SER A 212 36.88 -38.07 -7.93
C SER A 212 36.98 -37.20 -9.18
N VAL A 213 38.16 -36.61 -9.42
CA VAL A 213 38.34 -35.53 -10.40
C VAL A 213 38.26 -36.02 -11.84
N ASP A 214 37.05 -36.04 -12.40
CA ASP A 214 36.84 -35.89 -13.84
C ASP A 214 35.47 -35.29 -14.18
N ARG A 215 35.42 -34.51 -15.27
CA ARG A 215 34.25 -33.89 -15.93
C ARG A 215 33.65 -32.62 -15.27
N LEU A 216 33.30 -31.67 -16.13
CA LEU A 216 32.85 -30.30 -15.85
C LEU A 216 31.92 -29.83 -17.00
N ASN A 217 31.31 -28.64 -16.88
CA ASN A 217 30.51 -27.91 -17.90
C ASN A 217 29.12 -28.52 -18.25
N GLU A 218 28.04 -27.76 -18.54
CA GLU A 218 27.73 -26.32 -18.37
C GLU A 218 26.21 -26.04 -18.61
N THR A 219 25.84 -24.74 -18.64
CA THR A 219 24.57 -24.13 -19.13
C THR A 219 23.37 -24.15 -18.16
N VAL A 220 22.46 -23.17 -18.07
CA VAL A 220 22.29 -21.73 -18.42
C VAL A 220 20.83 -21.47 -17.99
N GLU A 221 20.58 -20.53 -17.08
CA GLU A 221 19.22 -20.07 -16.74
C GLU A 221 18.96 -18.70 -17.38
N THR A 222 17.76 -18.51 -17.95
CA THR A 222 17.33 -17.24 -18.56
C THR A 222 16.52 -16.39 -17.57
N ARG A 223 17.03 -15.19 -17.23
CA ARG A 223 16.34 -14.22 -16.36
C ARG A 223 15.16 -13.55 -17.06
N ALA A 224 14.07 -13.34 -16.32
CA ALA A 224 12.96 -12.44 -16.70
C ALA A 224 13.27 -10.96 -16.33
N LYS A 225 12.46 -10.02 -16.86
CA LYS A 225 12.48 -8.58 -16.54
C LYS A 225 11.08 -7.94 -16.67
N GLY A 226 10.78 -6.95 -15.81
CA GLY A 226 9.78 -5.89 -16.06
C GLY A 226 10.48 -4.55 -16.42
N GLY A 227 9.81 -3.39 -16.53
CA GLY A 227 8.37 -3.07 -16.40
C GLY A 227 8.13 -1.54 -16.37
N GLY A 228 6.86 -1.09 -16.27
CA GLY A 228 6.44 0.33 -16.05
C GLY A 228 5.87 1.09 -17.28
N GLY A 229 4.92 2.04 -17.16
CA GLY A 229 4.05 2.39 -16.01
C GLY A 229 3.22 3.70 -16.15
N ALA A 230 2.06 3.76 -15.46
CA ALA A 230 1.22 4.94 -15.08
C ALA A 230 0.51 5.78 -16.20
N PRO A 231 -0.50 6.65 -15.90
CA PRO A 231 -1.21 6.95 -14.63
C PRO A 231 -2.78 6.95 -14.66
N GLU A 232 -3.41 6.95 -13.45
CA GLU A 232 -4.63 7.68 -12.97
C GLU A 232 -5.98 7.77 -13.76
N ALA A 233 -7.16 8.06 -13.15
CA ALA A 233 -7.68 7.86 -11.77
C ALA A 233 -9.21 8.14 -11.61
N ALA A 234 -9.86 7.32 -10.78
CA ALA A 234 -10.96 7.57 -9.82
C ALA A 234 -12.22 8.42 -10.18
N MET A 235 -13.41 7.87 -9.85
CA MET A 235 -14.57 8.54 -9.18
C MET A 235 -15.24 9.81 -9.78
N ALA A 236 -16.47 10.20 -9.40
CA ALA A 236 -17.69 9.51 -8.91
C ALA A 236 -18.86 10.54 -8.94
N ALA A 237 -20.14 10.11 -8.79
CA ALA A 237 -21.30 11.02 -8.80
C ALA A 237 -22.35 10.69 -7.71
N VAL A 238 -22.26 11.45 -6.62
CA VAL A 238 -23.11 11.49 -5.38
C VAL A 238 -24.62 11.52 -5.72
N ARG A 239 -25.68 11.17 -4.95
CA ARG A 239 -26.02 10.47 -3.68
C ARG A 239 -24.96 10.35 -2.57
N ARG A 240 -25.39 10.65 -1.34
CA ARG A 240 -24.53 11.19 -0.28
C ARG A 240 -23.61 10.18 0.41
N ARG A 241 -23.81 8.86 0.26
CA ARG A 241 -23.03 7.83 0.96
C ARG A 241 -22.60 6.67 0.04
N PHE A 242 -21.36 6.78 -0.48
CA PHE A 242 -20.69 5.71 -1.23
C PHE A 242 -19.32 5.35 -0.62
N PRO A 243 -19.26 4.43 0.34
CA PRO A 243 -18.03 3.71 0.60
C PRO A 243 -17.86 2.61 -0.47
N ASP A 244 -16.73 2.56 -1.16
CA ASP A 244 -16.43 1.50 -2.16
C ASP A 244 -16.40 0.10 -1.53
N THR A 245 -16.21 0.03 -0.20
CA THR A 245 -16.37 -1.16 0.64
C THR A 245 -17.53 -0.95 1.60
N ALA A 246 -18.65 -1.64 1.37
CA ALA A 246 -19.85 -1.57 2.20
C ALA A 246 -19.66 -2.22 3.59
N TYR A 247 -18.83 -3.27 3.67
CA TYR A 247 -18.56 -4.00 4.92
C TYR A 247 -17.17 -4.61 4.89
N TRP A 248 -16.46 -4.54 6.02
CA TRP A 248 -15.26 -5.33 6.28
C TRP A 248 -15.24 -5.80 7.72
N ASN A 249 -14.96 -7.08 7.93
CA ASN A 249 -14.74 -7.65 9.25
C ASN A 249 -13.70 -8.78 9.14
N PRO A 250 -12.52 -8.65 9.76
CA PRO A 250 -11.43 -9.62 9.63
C PRO A 250 -11.62 -10.90 10.45
N ALA A 251 -12.56 -10.93 11.40
CA ALA A 251 -12.58 -11.93 12.48
C ALA A 251 -13.99 -12.48 12.78
N VAL A 252 -14.79 -12.77 11.75
CA VAL A 252 -16.07 -13.47 11.92
C VAL A 252 -15.80 -14.93 12.24
N ARG A 253 -16.21 -15.38 13.43
CA ARG A 253 -16.06 -16.78 13.86
C ARG A 253 -17.35 -17.56 13.66
N THR A 254 -17.23 -18.77 13.13
CA THR A 254 -18.34 -19.72 13.07
C THR A 254 -18.48 -20.53 14.37
N ASP A 255 -19.67 -21.06 14.64
CA ASP A 255 -19.96 -21.91 15.79
C ASP A 255 -19.33 -23.32 15.67
N GLU A 256 -19.55 -24.18 16.67
CA GLU A 256 -19.06 -25.56 16.68
C GLU A 256 -19.61 -26.42 15.52
N ASN A 257 -20.69 -25.99 14.86
CA ASN A 257 -21.28 -26.61 13.67
C ASN A 257 -20.81 -25.94 12.36
N GLY A 258 -19.87 -25.00 12.44
CA GLY A 258 -19.35 -24.24 11.31
C GLY A 258 -20.29 -23.16 10.78
N ARG A 259 -21.24 -22.64 11.57
CA ARG A 259 -22.23 -21.64 11.14
C ARG A 259 -21.95 -20.23 11.66
N ALA A 260 -22.19 -19.23 10.82
CA ALA A 260 -22.29 -17.83 11.21
C ALA A 260 -23.42 -17.14 10.42
N LYS A 261 -23.95 -16.05 10.96
CA LYS A 261 -24.87 -15.14 10.27
C LYS A 261 -24.32 -13.72 10.37
N ILE A 262 -24.36 -12.98 9.27
CA ILE A 262 -24.14 -11.52 9.28
C ILE A 262 -25.31 -10.78 8.63
N GLU A 263 -25.50 -9.54 9.05
CA GLU A 263 -26.50 -8.61 8.52
C GLU A 263 -25.75 -7.34 8.09
N VAL A 264 -25.95 -6.90 6.85
CA VAL A 264 -25.19 -5.80 6.24
C VAL A 264 -26.12 -4.84 5.51
N GLU A 265 -26.22 -3.62 6.01
CA GLU A 265 -26.90 -2.50 5.37
C GLU A 265 -26.14 -2.08 4.09
N LEU A 266 -26.79 -2.18 2.92
CA LEU A 266 -26.18 -1.75 1.65
C LEU A 266 -26.14 -0.22 1.55
N PRO A 267 -25.03 0.39 1.09
CA PRO A 267 -24.97 1.81 0.77
C PRO A 267 -25.92 2.21 -0.37
N ASP A 268 -25.99 3.52 -0.66
CA ASP A 268 -26.86 4.09 -1.70
C ASP A 268 -26.47 3.67 -3.14
N THR A 269 -25.40 2.88 -3.33
CA THR A 269 -24.86 2.53 -4.64
C THR A 269 -25.69 1.42 -5.30
N LEU A 270 -26.36 1.77 -6.41
CA LEU A 270 -26.97 0.80 -7.31
C LEU A 270 -25.85 0.15 -8.14
N THR A 271 -25.39 -1.02 -7.69
CA THR A 271 -24.24 -1.76 -8.20
C THR A 271 -24.37 -3.25 -7.86
N THR A 272 -23.49 -4.08 -8.41
CA THR A 272 -23.27 -5.44 -7.91
C THR A 272 -22.28 -5.39 -6.76
N TRP A 273 -22.71 -5.78 -5.57
CA TRP A 273 -21.83 -5.93 -4.40
C TRP A 273 -21.31 -7.36 -4.34
N ARG A 274 -19.98 -7.52 -4.27
CA ARG A 274 -19.32 -8.84 -4.11
C ARG A 274 -18.89 -9.03 -2.66
N LEU A 275 -19.47 -10.02 -1.99
CA LEU A 275 -18.99 -10.49 -0.69
C LEU A 275 -17.92 -11.55 -0.92
N GLY A 276 -16.66 -11.18 -0.67
CA GLY A 276 -15.55 -12.12 -0.57
C GLY A 276 -15.38 -12.62 0.87
N ALA A 277 -15.06 -13.91 1.01
CA ALA A 277 -14.64 -14.51 2.28
C ALA A 277 -13.33 -15.29 2.11
N LYS A 278 -12.42 -15.15 3.09
CA LYS A 278 -11.23 -15.99 3.25
C LYS A 278 -11.23 -16.57 4.66
N GLY A 279 -11.07 -17.88 4.78
CA GLY A 279 -11.27 -18.62 6.04
C GLY A 279 -10.14 -19.57 6.40
N ILE A 280 -9.92 -19.74 7.71
CA ILE A 280 -8.92 -20.65 8.28
C ILE A 280 -9.43 -21.32 9.56
N THR A 281 -9.07 -22.58 9.79
CA THR A 281 -9.29 -23.30 11.06
C THR A 281 -7.98 -23.44 11.87
N ALA A 282 -8.08 -23.82 13.14
CA ALA A 282 -6.91 -24.08 13.99
C ALA A 282 -5.96 -25.16 13.40
N ASP A 283 -6.50 -26.18 12.73
CA ASP A 283 -5.75 -27.25 12.05
C ASP A 283 -5.25 -26.87 10.64
N THR A 284 -5.31 -25.57 10.31
CA THR A 284 -4.91 -24.97 9.04
C THR A 284 -5.67 -25.54 7.83
N LEU A 285 -6.96 -25.87 7.99
CA LEU A 285 -7.84 -25.99 6.82
C LEU A 285 -8.08 -24.57 6.30
N VAL A 286 -7.92 -24.36 4.99
CA VAL A 286 -8.02 -23.03 4.36
C VAL A 286 -8.96 -23.04 3.16
N GLY A 287 -9.65 -21.93 2.95
CA GLY A 287 -10.59 -21.78 1.84
C GLY A 287 -10.99 -20.34 1.57
N GLU A 288 -11.43 -20.08 0.34
CA GLU A 288 -11.94 -18.78 -0.09
C GLU A 288 -13.17 -18.97 -0.97
N THR A 289 -14.11 -18.02 -0.90
CA THR A 289 -15.34 -18.03 -1.68
C THR A 289 -15.81 -16.60 -1.96
N LYS A 290 -16.76 -16.45 -2.89
CA LYS A 290 -17.37 -15.17 -3.24
C LYS A 290 -18.81 -15.35 -3.67
N VAL A 291 -19.68 -14.45 -3.24
CA VAL A 291 -21.08 -14.34 -3.72
C VAL A 291 -21.38 -12.90 -4.10
N ASP A 292 -22.18 -12.72 -5.15
CA ASP A 292 -22.56 -11.42 -5.69
C ASP A 292 -24.04 -11.18 -5.39
N VAL A 293 -24.39 -9.96 -4.95
CA VAL A 293 -25.78 -9.49 -4.84
C VAL A 293 -25.95 -8.19 -5.62
N VAL A 294 -27.12 -7.98 -6.22
CA VAL A 294 -27.41 -6.77 -7.01
C VAL A 294 -28.22 -5.80 -6.17
N SER A 295 -27.72 -4.57 -6.02
CA SER A 295 -28.51 -3.42 -5.60
C SER A 295 -28.97 -2.63 -6.82
N THR A 296 -30.26 -2.43 -7.02
CA THR A 296 -30.81 -1.68 -8.17
C THR A 296 -32.20 -1.09 -7.84
N LYS A 297 -32.78 -0.40 -8.82
CA LYS A 297 -34.18 0.06 -8.83
C LYS A 297 -34.77 -0.20 -10.22
N ASP A 298 -36.09 -0.35 -10.27
CA ASP A 298 -36.84 -0.44 -11.55
C ASP A 298 -36.80 0.86 -12.37
N LEU A 299 -36.73 2.02 -11.70
CA LEU A 299 -36.43 3.33 -12.29
C LEU A 299 -35.19 3.91 -11.61
N LEU A 300 -34.17 4.30 -12.38
CA LEU A 300 -32.97 4.96 -11.83
C LEU A 300 -32.46 6.11 -12.69
N VAL A 301 -31.81 7.08 -12.03
CA VAL A 301 -31.26 8.29 -12.64
C VAL A 301 -29.74 8.27 -12.57
N ARG A 302 -29.07 8.58 -13.68
CA ARG A 302 -27.62 8.77 -13.74
C ARG A 302 -27.27 10.18 -14.25
N PRO A 303 -26.84 11.11 -13.37
CA PRO A 303 -26.36 12.42 -13.77
C PRO A 303 -25.17 12.36 -14.72
N VAL A 304 -25.07 13.40 -15.53
CA VAL A 304 -23.93 13.71 -16.41
C VAL A 304 -23.63 15.20 -16.22
N ALA A 305 -22.55 15.46 -15.48
CA ALA A 305 -22.09 16.78 -15.06
C ALA A 305 -20.55 16.80 -15.00
N PRO A 306 -19.89 17.97 -15.07
CA PRO A 306 -18.45 18.08 -14.91
C PRO A 306 -17.99 17.83 -13.46
N ARG A 307 -16.68 17.73 -13.23
CA ARG A 307 -16.10 17.61 -11.87
C ARG A 307 -16.10 18.94 -11.08
N PHE A 308 -16.22 20.08 -11.76
CA PHE A 308 -16.26 21.43 -11.20
C PHE A 308 -16.88 22.40 -12.22
N PHE A 309 -17.11 23.65 -11.80
CA PHE A 309 -17.48 24.77 -12.67
C PHE A 309 -16.56 25.98 -12.43
N VAL A 310 -16.60 26.97 -13.32
CA VAL A 310 -16.10 28.34 -13.08
C VAL A 310 -17.28 29.33 -13.15
N ILE A 311 -17.25 30.41 -12.36
CA ILE A 311 -18.28 31.46 -12.41
C ILE A 311 -18.45 32.00 -13.83
N GLY A 312 -19.69 32.06 -14.31
CA GLY A 312 -20.04 32.55 -15.63
C GLY A 312 -19.93 31.53 -16.77
N ASP A 313 -19.52 30.28 -16.50
CA ASP A 313 -19.59 29.21 -17.48
C ASP A 313 -21.04 28.98 -17.95
N GLN A 314 -21.19 28.58 -19.21
CA GLN A 314 -22.45 28.05 -19.76
C GLN A 314 -22.24 26.58 -20.12
N ALA A 315 -23.05 25.70 -19.55
CA ALA A 315 -22.86 24.25 -19.64
C ALA A 315 -24.16 23.51 -19.96
N GLN A 316 -24.06 22.40 -20.71
CA GLN A 316 -25.16 21.45 -20.83
C GLN A 316 -25.01 20.35 -19.78
N LEU A 317 -25.98 20.27 -18.86
CA LEU A 317 -26.11 19.14 -17.95
C LEU A 317 -27.09 18.11 -18.52
N SER A 318 -27.01 16.87 -18.07
CA SER A 318 -27.90 15.80 -18.53
C SER A 318 -28.14 14.74 -17.46
N ALA A 319 -29.23 13.99 -17.63
CA ALA A 319 -29.49 12.76 -16.90
C ALA A 319 -29.73 11.63 -17.89
N VAL A 320 -29.19 10.45 -17.64
CA VAL A 320 -29.59 9.21 -18.31
C VAL A 320 -30.53 8.48 -17.36
N VAL A 321 -31.80 8.38 -17.74
CA VAL A 321 -32.84 7.73 -16.94
C VAL A 321 -33.10 6.34 -17.53
N HIS A 322 -33.01 5.31 -16.70
CA HIS A 322 -33.14 3.91 -17.06
C HIS A 322 -34.45 3.34 -16.53
N ASN A 323 -35.13 2.54 -17.36
CA ASN A 323 -36.22 1.67 -16.96
C ASN A 323 -35.72 0.22 -16.98
N ASN A 324 -35.55 -0.38 -15.80
CA ASN A 324 -35.15 -1.78 -15.65
C ASN A 324 -36.36 -2.73 -15.59
N SER A 325 -37.59 -2.21 -15.47
CA SER A 325 -38.82 -3.01 -15.43
C SER A 325 -39.18 -3.62 -16.79
N ALA A 326 -40.08 -4.60 -16.77
CA ALA A 326 -40.51 -5.35 -17.96
C ALA A 326 -41.52 -4.61 -18.86
N GLU A 327 -42.05 -3.46 -18.42
CA GLU A 327 -43.06 -2.68 -19.14
C GLU A 327 -42.54 -1.26 -19.46
N PRO A 328 -42.97 -0.61 -20.55
CA PRO A 328 -42.58 0.76 -20.85
C PRO A 328 -43.24 1.76 -19.89
N LEU A 329 -42.45 2.65 -19.29
CA LEU A 329 -42.95 3.68 -18.37
C LEU A 329 -42.88 5.08 -18.98
N VAL A 330 -43.56 6.03 -18.33
CA VAL A 330 -43.39 7.47 -18.55
C VAL A 330 -42.90 8.08 -17.24
N ALA A 331 -41.88 8.92 -17.28
CA ALA A 331 -41.33 9.59 -16.11
C ALA A 331 -41.27 11.10 -16.32
N VAL A 332 -41.57 11.86 -15.26
CA VAL A 332 -41.25 13.28 -15.14
C VAL A 332 -39.81 13.37 -14.63
N VAL A 333 -38.93 14.04 -15.37
CA VAL A 333 -37.49 14.12 -15.06
C VAL A 333 -37.11 15.58 -14.84
N ASP A 334 -36.51 15.89 -13.69
CA ASP A 334 -36.25 17.28 -13.26
C ASP A 334 -34.78 17.51 -12.86
N LEU A 335 -34.40 18.79 -12.82
CA LEU A 335 -33.12 19.27 -12.34
C LEU A 335 -33.28 20.54 -11.51
N ALA A 336 -33.33 20.39 -10.19
CA ALA A 336 -33.26 21.51 -9.25
C ALA A 336 -31.80 21.85 -8.95
N ALA A 337 -31.48 23.15 -8.79
CA ALA A 337 -30.12 23.60 -8.55
C ALA A 337 -30.01 24.77 -7.54
N GLU A 338 -28.90 24.80 -6.81
CA GLU A 338 -28.43 25.93 -6.00
C GLU A 338 -27.10 26.43 -6.60
N GLY A 339 -26.94 27.74 -6.84
CA GLY A 339 -25.74 28.34 -7.44
C GLY A 339 -25.64 28.24 -8.98
N LEU A 340 -26.75 27.88 -9.63
CA LEU A 340 -26.87 27.73 -11.09
C LEU A 340 -28.27 28.19 -11.54
N THR A 341 -28.34 29.00 -12.59
CA THR A 341 -29.60 29.23 -13.30
C THR A 341 -29.83 28.08 -14.30
N VAL A 342 -31.01 27.44 -14.28
CA VAL A 342 -31.34 26.28 -15.13
C VAL A 342 -32.43 26.63 -16.15
N GLU A 343 -32.20 26.30 -17.42
CA GLU A 343 -33.20 26.41 -18.50
C GLU A 343 -33.87 25.06 -18.81
N GLY A 344 -35.18 25.08 -19.06
CA GLY A 344 -35.96 23.95 -19.56
C GLY A 344 -36.87 23.26 -18.53
N GLY A 345 -36.51 23.27 -17.24
CA GLY A 345 -37.32 22.71 -16.16
C GLY A 345 -37.60 21.20 -16.31
N SER A 346 -38.71 20.74 -15.72
CA SER A 346 -39.10 19.32 -15.71
C SER A 346 -39.57 18.85 -17.09
N GLN A 347 -39.12 17.66 -17.52
CA GLN A 347 -39.36 17.09 -18.84
C GLN A 347 -40.00 15.70 -18.73
N ASN A 348 -41.15 15.48 -19.37
CA ASN A 348 -41.78 14.17 -19.43
C ASN A 348 -41.17 13.33 -20.56
N VAL A 349 -40.70 12.12 -20.24
CA VAL A 349 -40.12 11.18 -21.20
C VAL A 349 -40.74 9.79 -21.07
N SER A 350 -40.97 9.14 -22.21
CA SER A 350 -41.31 7.72 -22.25
C SER A 350 -40.04 6.89 -22.39
N ILE A 351 -39.89 5.88 -21.54
CA ILE A 351 -38.69 5.04 -21.44
C ILE A 351 -39.10 3.58 -21.69
N PRO A 352 -38.69 2.95 -22.80
CA PRO A 352 -39.03 1.56 -23.10
C PRO A 352 -38.57 0.58 -22.00
N ALA A 353 -39.23 -0.58 -21.93
CA ALA A 353 -38.82 -1.67 -21.04
C ALA A 353 -37.35 -2.05 -21.28
N HIS A 354 -36.58 -2.19 -20.20
CA HIS A 354 -35.15 -2.49 -20.21
C HIS A 354 -34.26 -1.53 -21.03
N ASP A 355 -34.70 -0.28 -21.26
CA ASP A 355 -33.97 0.75 -22.04
C ASP A 355 -33.80 2.07 -21.25
N LYS A 356 -33.20 3.08 -21.88
CA LYS A 356 -32.81 4.36 -21.24
C LYS A 356 -32.90 5.57 -22.18
N VAL A 357 -33.23 6.73 -21.61
CA VAL A 357 -33.34 8.01 -22.33
C VAL A 357 -32.41 9.06 -21.72
N LYS A 358 -31.79 9.91 -22.54
CA LYS A 358 -31.02 11.08 -22.08
C LYS A 358 -31.90 12.33 -22.08
N VAL A 359 -32.08 12.94 -20.90
CA VAL A 359 -32.69 14.25 -20.68
C VAL A 359 -31.58 15.31 -20.57
N SER A 360 -31.81 16.57 -20.94
CA SER A 360 -30.76 17.60 -20.98
C SER A 360 -31.29 19.01 -20.69
N TRP A 361 -30.46 19.80 -20.03
CA TRP A 361 -30.74 21.19 -19.63
C TRP A 361 -29.52 22.08 -19.95
N GLN A 362 -29.76 23.35 -20.24
CA GLN A 362 -28.68 24.35 -20.27
C GLN A 362 -28.64 25.05 -18.91
N VAL A 363 -27.43 25.33 -18.41
CA VAL A 363 -27.23 26.05 -17.15
C VAL A 363 -26.19 27.16 -17.29
N THR A 364 -26.33 28.22 -16.50
CA THR A 364 -25.32 29.28 -16.34
C THR A 364 -24.86 29.34 -14.88
N VAL A 365 -23.55 29.45 -14.66
CA VAL A 365 -22.92 29.38 -13.33
C VAL A 365 -22.93 30.73 -12.60
N GLU A 366 -23.52 30.74 -11.41
CA GLU A 366 -23.67 31.94 -10.58
C GLU A 366 -22.46 32.13 -9.64
N ASN A 367 -22.42 33.26 -8.91
CA ASN A 367 -21.36 33.53 -7.94
C ASN A 367 -21.61 32.80 -6.61
N ALA A 368 -21.34 31.50 -6.60
CA ALA A 368 -21.32 30.64 -5.41
C ALA A 368 -19.92 30.02 -5.20
N GLU A 369 -19.69 29.39 -4.04
CA GLU A 369 -18.51 28.54 -3.81
C GLU A 369 -18.71 27.11 -4.31
N LYS A 370 -19.97 26.65 -4.33
CA LYS A 370 -20.38 25.29 -4.68
C LYS A 370 -21.72 25.36 -5.39
N ALA A 371 -21.86 24.56 -6.45
CA ALA A 371 -23.10 24.32 -7.12
C ALA A 371 -23.70 23.01 -6.60
N LYS A 372 -24.97 23.04 -6.23
CA LYS A 372 -25.72 21.87 -5.75
C LYS A 372 -26.74 21.52 -6.81
N LEU A 373 -26.87 20.25 -7.14
CA LEU A 373 -27.64 19.76 -8.28
C LEU A 373 -28.39 18.50 -7.87
N LEU A 374 -29.72 18.58 -7.86
CA LEU A 374 -30.61 17.45 -7.59
C LEU A 374 -31.30 17.05 -8.90
N PHE A 375 -30.86 15.93 -9.47
CA PHE A 375 -31.52 15.29 -10.60
C PHE A 375 -32.56 14.31 -10.06
N SER A 376 -33.79 14.31 -10.58
CA SER A 376 -34.81 13.33 -10.20
C SER A 376 -35.55 12.77 -11.41
N ALA A 377 -36.12 11.57 -11.23
CA ALA A 377 -37.12 11.00 -12.12
C ALA A 377 -38.22 10.34 -11.29
N GLU A 378 -39.47 10.68 -11.59
CA GLU A 378 -40.66 10.17 -10.93
C GLU A 378 -41.62 9.61 -11.98
N GLU A 379 -42.15 8.42 -11.75
CA GLU A 379 -43.13 7.80 -12.64
C GLU A 379 -44.38 8.68 -12.79
N GLN A 380 -44.80 8.94 -14.04
CA GLN A 380 -46.05 9.65 -14.31
C GLN A 380 -47.23 8.69 -14.10
N SER A 381 -47.63 8.53 -12.83
CA SER A 381 -48.71 7.65 -12.36
C SER A 381 -49.94 7.61 -13.28
N PRO A 382 -50.22 6.46 -13.92
CA PRO A 382 -51.52 6.18 -14.53
C PRO A 382 -52.56 5.92 -13.44
N GLU A 383 -53.83 6.25 -13.71
CA GLU A 383 -54.90 5.81 -12.81
C GLU A 383 -55.03 4.28 -12.81
N ALA A 384 -54.67 3.66 -11.69
CA ALA A 384 -54.91 2.26 -11.32
C ALA A 384 -54.07 1.13 -12.00
N THR A 385 -52.74 1.25 -12.01
CA THR A 385 -51.83 0.09 -11.96
C THR A 385 -51.46 -0.27 -10.51
N ALA A 386 -51.41 -1.56 -10.18
CA ALA A 386 -51.32 -2.05 -8.79
C ALA A 386 -49.87 -2.26 -8.29
N GLY A 387 -48.96 -1.34 -8.64
CA GLY A 387 -47.54 -1.38 -8.25
C GLY A 387 -47.14 -0.25 -7.28
N PRO A 388 -45.93 -0.30 -6.70
CA PRO A 388 -45.35 0.85 -6.02
C PRO A 388 -44.94 1.93 -7.04
N PHE A 389 -45.20 3.19 -6.71
CA PHE A 389 -44.80 4.36 -7.51
C PHE A 389 -43.27 4.41 -7.65
N LEU A 390 -42.75 4.34 -8.87
CA LEU A 390 -41.30 4.30 -9.10
C LEU A 390 -40.69 5.70 -9.09
N SER A 391 -39.60 5.89 -8.32
CA SER A 391 -38.84 7.14 -8.32
C SER A 391 -37.38 7.00 -7.92
N ASP A 392 -36.54 7.90 -8.45
CA ASP A 392 -35.13 8.03 -8.06
C ASP A 392 -34.65 9.48 -8.08
N ALA A 393 -33.72 9.81 -7.18
CA ALA A 393 -33.24 11.16 -6.99
C ALA A 393 -31.76 11.16 -6.56
N VAL A 394 -30.98 12.06 -7.17
CA VAL A 394 -29.51 12.04 -7.13
C VAL A 394 -28.96 13.45 -6.97
N GLU A 395 -28.51 13.78 -5.76
CA GLU A 395 -27.87 15.06 -5.45
C GLU A 395 -26.34 14.99 -5.60
N ILE A 396 -25.77 15.83 -6.47
CA ILE A 396 -24.32 16.13 -6.50
C ILE A 396 -24.05 17.54 -5.99
N THR A 397 -22.91 17.71 -5.31
CA THR A 397 -22.36 19.03 -4.95
C THR A 397 -21.00 19.15 -5.63
N LEU A 398 -20.81 20.20 -6.44
CA LEU A 398 -19.61 20.44 -7.23
C LEU A 398 -18.97 21.78 -6.81
N PRO A 399 -17.63 21.90 -6.73
CA PRO A 399 -16.98 23.17 -6.46
C PRO A 399 -17.13 24.14 -7.63
N VAL A 400 -17.31 25.43 -7.32
CA VAL A 400 -17.32 26.53 -8.28
C VAL A 400 -16.05 27.35 -8.06
N TYR A 401 -15.12 27.25 -8.99
CA TYR A 401 -13.87 27.99 -8.94
C TYR A 401 -14.01 29.41 -9.50
N ARG A 402 -13.03 30.26 -9.17
CA ARG A 402 -12.97 31.67 -9.56
C ARG A 402 -11.59 31.96 -10.16
N TYR A 403 -11.54 32.75 -11.24
CA TYR A 403 -10.27 33.28 -11.76
C TYR A 403 -9.80 34.48 -10.90
N SER A 404 -9.41 34.19 -9.66
CA SER A 404 -8.96 35.18 -8.66
C SER A 404 -7.77 34.64 -7.87
N THR A 405 -6.69 35.42 -7.80
CA THR A 405 -5.58 35.19 -6.86
C THR A 405 -5.86 35.94 -5.56
N PRO A 406 -5.83 35.29 -4.37
CA PRO A 406 -5.90 36.01 -3.11
C PRO A 406 -4.59 36.76 -2.86
N GLU A 407 -4.66 38.09 -2.74
CA GLU A 407 -3.55 38.94 -2.31
C GLU A 407 -3.74 39.34 -0.84
N VAL A 408 -2.71 39.13 -0.01
CA VAL A 408 -2.71 39.50 1.41
C VAL A 408 -1.74 40.65 1.61
N VAL A 409 -2.24 41.77 2.14
CA VAL A 409 -1.42 42.94 2.50
C VAL A 409 -1.47 43.12 4.01
N ALA A 410 -0.35 42.84 4.67
CA ALA A 410 -0.20 42.95 6.12
C ALA A 410 0.73 44.12 6.49
N THR A 411 0.51 44.71 7.66
CA THR A 411 1.37 45.72 8.28
C THR A 411 1.28 45.55 9.79
N ALA A 412 2.34 45.92 10.53
CA ALA A 412 2.47 45.59 11.93
C ALA A 412 3.11 46.73 12.74
N GLY A 413 2.61 46.93 13.95
CA GLY A 413 3.06 48.02 14.81
C GLY A 413 3.03 47.68 16.29
N GLN A 414 4.03 48.21 17.00
CA GLN A 414 4.17 48.09 18.45
C GLN A 414 3.86 49.43 19.13
N LEU A 415 3.27 49.34 20.33
CA LEU A 415 3.15 50.42 21.31
C LEU A 415 3.91 49.99 22.58
N GLU A 416 4.92 50.75 22.96
CA GLU A 416 5.73 50.50 24.17
C GLU A 416 5.13 51.18 25.41
N GLU A 417 4.42 52.29 25.20
CA GLU A 417 3.68 53.04 26.22
C GLU A 417 2.23 53.29 25.75
N ALA A 418 1.39 53.81 26.65
CA ALA A 418 0.00 54.13 26.35
C ALA A 418 -0.11 55.26 25.30
N GLY A 419 -0.54 54.92 24.08
CA GLY A 419 -0.63 55.86 22.97
C GLY A 419 -1.47 55.31 21.81
N SER A 420 -1.26 55.87 20.62
CA SER A 420 -1.93 55.46 19.38
C SER A 420 -0.92 55.32 18.25
N ARG A 421 -1.10 54.31 17.41
CA ARG A 421 -0.30 54.06 16.21
C ARG A 421 -1.22 53.88 15.01
N THR A 422 -0.82 54.41 13.85
CA THR A 422 -1.59 54.34 12.61
C THR A 422 -0.82 53.51 11.60
N GLU A 423 -1.45 52.43 11.16
CA GLU A 423 -0.93 51.48 10.20
C GLU A 423 -1.79 51.55 8.93
N VAL A 424 -1.19 51.46 7.75
CA VAL A 424 -1.87 51.72 6.46
C VAL A 424 -1.70 50.55 5.51
N ILE A 425 -2.82 49.93 5.12
CA ILE A 425 -2.87 48.92 4.06
C ILE A 425 -3.20 49.57 2.71
N VAL A 426 -2.54 49.13 1.65
CA VAL A 426 -2.83 49.53 0.26
C VAL A 426 -3.61 48.39 -0.39
N LEU A 427 -4.82 48.66 -0.87
CA LEU A 427 -5.65 47.65 -1.54
C LEU A 427 -5.36 47.59 -3.05
N PRO A 428 -5.41 46.41 -3.70
CA PRO A 428 -5.13 46.27 -5.13
C PRO A 428 -6.16 47.00 -6.02
N GLN A 429 -5.71 47.54 -7.16
CA GLN A 429 -6.59 48.28 -8.09
C GLN A 429 -7.69 47.43 -8.75
N ARG A 430 -7.61 46.10 -8.64
CA ARG A 430 -8.58 45.15 -9.22
C ARG A 430 -9.13 44.18 -8.16
N LEU A 431 -9.53 44.73 -7.01
CA LEU A 431 -10.27 43.99 -5.98
C LEU A 431 -11.77 43.84 -6.31
N ASP A 432 -12.40 42.79 -5.77
CA ASP A 432 -13.86 42.70 -5.65
C ASP A 432 -14.27 43.29 -4.28
N PRO A 433 -15.01 44.41 -4.22
CA PRO A 433 -15.35 45.07 -2.96
C PRO A 433 -16.41 44.32 -2.14
N THR A 434 -16.95 43.21 -2.66
CA THR A 434 -17.86 42.32 -1.92
C THR A 434 -17.12 41.18 -1.21
N GLN A 435 -15.80 41.08 -1.34
CA GLN A 435 -14.97 39.99 -0.84
C GLN A 435 -13.76 40.51 -0.04
N GLY A 436 -13.22 39.68 0.86
CA GLY A 436 -12.05 39.98 1.69
C GLY A 436 -12.35 40.12 3.18
N GLU A 437 -11.30 40.08 4.01
CA GLU A 437 -11.36 40.21 5.46
C GLU A 437 -10.34 41.27 5.92
N LEU A 438 -10.64 41.97 7.03
CA LEU A 438 -9.67 42.78 7.77
C LEU A 438 -9.54 42.24 9.20
N THR A 439 -8.56 41.37 9.42
CA THR A 439 -8.22 40.86 10.75
C THR A 439 -7.28 41.86 11.46
N VAL A 440 -7.69 42.38 12.62
CA VAL A 440 -6.85 43.23 13.47
C VAL A 440 -6.54 42.48 14.76
N LYS A 441 -5.25 42.27 15.05
CA LYS A 441 -4.77 41.51 16.22
C LYS A 441 -3.94 42.41 17.13
N LEU A 442 -4.12 42.27 18.44
CA LEU A 442 -3.40 43.02 19.46
C LEU A 442 -2.91 42.05 20.54
N ASP A 443 -1.61 41.79 20.52
CA ASP A 443 -0.95 40.85 21.44
C ASP A 443 -0.14 41.59 22.51
N PRO A 444 -0.18 41.14 23.79
CA PRO A 444 0.60 41.75 24.87
C PRO A 444 2.10 41.39 24.81
N SER A 445 2.51 40.51 23.89
CA SER A 445 3.92 40.16 23.65
C SER A 445 4.07 39.44 22.29
N LEU A 446 5.27 39.49 21.71
CA LEU A 446 5.61 38.74 20.50
C LEU A 446 5.37 37.22 20.64
N ALA A 447 5.50 36.69 21.86
CA ALA A 447 5.27 35.27 22.17
C ALA A 447 3.79 34.83 22.09
N ALA A 448 2.85 35.79 22.13
CA ALA A 448 1.44 35.50 21.90
C ALA A 448 1.11 35.51 20.39
N GLY A 449 1.58 36.52 19.65
CA GLY A 449 1.34 36.65 18.20
C GLY A 449 1.95 35.53 17.34
N MET A 450 2.98 34.82 17.83
CA MET A 450 3.52 33.63 17.15
C MET A 450 2.51 32.46 17.03
N ARG A 451 1.43 32.44 17.83
CA ARG A 451 0.47 31.32 17.87
C ARG A 451 -0.25 31.11 16.54
N ASP A 452 -0.64 32.19 15.87
CA ASP A 452 -1.52 32.11 14.69
C ASP A 452 -0.76 31.75 13.40
N GLY A 453 0.55 32.04 13.34
CA GLY A 453 1.40 31.62 12.22
C GLY A 453 1.53 30.10 12.11
N LEU A 454 1.31 29.38 13.20
CA LEU A 454 1.33 27.91 13.25
C LEU A 454 0.04 27.31 12.69
N THR A 455 -1.10 27.97 12.88
CA THR A 455 -2.40 27.57 12.33
C THR A 455 -2.43 27.66 10.80
N TYR A 456 -1.73 28.63 10.20
CA TYR A 456 -1.64 28.73 8.73
C TYR A 456 -1.02 27.48 8.09
N LEU A 457 0.00 26.91 8.72
CA LEU A 457 0.70 25.72 8.23
C LEU A 457 -0.15 24.45 8.25
N GLU A 458 -1.26 24.42 9.00
CA GLU A 458 -2.15 23.26 9.11
C GLU A 458 -2.81 22.89 7.76
N HIS A 459 -3.02 23.86 6.86
CA HIS A 459 -3.94 23.75 5.71
C HIS A 459 -3.29 23.91 4.32
N TYR A 460 -1.98 23.74 4.17
CA TYR A 460 -1.34 23.84 2.85
C TYR A 460 -1.64 22.61 1.97
N PRO A 461 -2.15 22.77 0.72
CA PRO A 461 -2.72 21.66 -0.06
C PRO A 461 -1.72 20.94 -1.00
N TYR A 462 -0.46 21.41 -1.06
CA TYR A 462 0.58 20.83 -1.91
C TYR A 462 1.52 19.93 -1.09
N GLU A 463 2.10 18.94 -1.74
CA GLU A 463 2.63 17.76 -1.05
C GLU A 463 4.09 17.37 -1.37
N CYS A 464 4.97 18.35 -1.62
CA CYS A 464 6.42 18.15 -1.72
C CYS A 464 7.01 17.58 -0.42
N VAL A 465 8.25 17.09 -0.46
CA VAL A 465 8.98 16.71 0.77
C VAL A 465 9.16 17.91 1.71
N GLU A 466 9.56 19.06 1.19
CA GLU A 466 9.70 20.32 1.95
C GLU A 466 8.39 20.71 2.62
N GLN A 467 7.31 20.83 1.84
CA GLN A 467 5.96 21.17 2.32
C GLN A 467 5.45 20.18 3.37
N THR A 468 5.75 18.88 3.20
CA THR A 468 5.42 17.83 4.18
C THR A 468 6.11 18.09 5.51
N VAL A 469 7.39 18.48 5.52
CA VAL A 469 8.14 18.86 6.72
C VAL A 469 7.61 20.16 7.33
N SER A 470 7.50 21.22 6.53
CA SER A 470 7.06 22.56 6.95
C SER A 470 5.68 22.56 7.59
N ARG A 471 4.80 21.62 7.22
CA ARG A 471 3.48 21.42 7.84
C ARG A 471 3.53 21.00 9.32
N PHE A 472 4.46 20.11 9.70
CA PHE A 472 4.51 19.57 11.07
C PHE A 472 5.65 20.12 11.94
N LEU A 473 6.79 20.50 11.36
CA LEU A 473 7.98 20.88 12.12
C LEU A 473 7.73 22.07 13.08
N PRO A 474 7.11 23.20 12.67
CA PRO A 474 6.86 24.32 13.59
C PRO A 474 5.84 23.97 14.68
N ASN A 475 4.88 23.10 14.39
CA ASN A 475 3.91 22.58 15.36
C ASN A 475 4.59 21.65 16.40
N VAL A 476 5.51 20.78 15.97
CA VAL A 476 6.35 19.95 16.85
C VAL A 476 7.27 20.80 17.72
N LEU A 477 7.95 21.80 17.15
CA LEU A 477 8.83 22.71 17.91
C LEU A 477 8.03 23.54 18.92
N THR A 478 6.83 24.01 18.56
CA THR A 478 5.94 24.73 19.47
C THR A 478 5.44 23.83 20.59
N PHE A 479 4.98 22.61 20.28
CA PHE A 479 4.59 21.63 21.29
C PHE A 479 5.74 21.36 22.28
N ARG A 480 6.97 21.17 21.76
CA ARG A 480 8.18 21.00 22.58
C ARG A 480 8.48 22.23 23.45
N ALA A 481 8.24 23.44 22.96
CA ALA A 481 8.42 24.69 23.72
C ALA A 481 7.35 24.88 24.80
N LEU A 482 6.06 24.74 24.48
CA LEU A 482 4.94 24.85 25.42
C LEU A 482 5.06 23.84 26.56
N LYS A 483 5.37 22.57 26.24
CA LYS A 483 5.64 21.48 27.20
C LYS A 483 6.83 21.80 28.12
N LYS A 484 7.86 22.50 27.63
CA LYS A 484 9.03 22.94 28.42
C LYS A 484 8.75 24.19 29.27
N LEU A 485 7.74 24.97 28.93
CA LEU A 485 7.24 26.13 29.69
C LEU A 485 6.11 25.79 30.68
N GLY A 486 5.57 24.56 30.63
CA GLY A 486 4.43 24.14 31.46
C GLY A 486 3.10 24.75 31.01
N ILE A 487 2.94 25.00 29.70
CA ILE A 487 1.71 25.56 29.11
C ILE A 487 1.01 24.47 28.31
N GLU A 488 -0.26 24.19 28.64
CA GLU A 488 -1.10 23.20 27.94
C GLU A 488 -1.68 23.78 26.64
N ASN A 489 -1.86 22.93 25.62
CA ASN A 489 -2.64 23.27 24.42
C ASN A 489 -3.40 22.01 23.91
N PRO A 490 -4.62 21.75 24.46
CA PRO A 490 -5.37 20.53 24.16
C PRO A 490 -5.71 20.32 22.68
N GLU A 491 -5.89 21.38 21.90
CA GLU A 491 -6.17 21.26 20.46
C GLU A 491 -4.94 20.75 19.70
N LEU A 492 -3.77 21.35 19.95
CA LEU A 492 -2.51 20.93 19.37
C LEU A 492 -2.15 19.50 19.81
N GLU A 493 -2.32 19.19 21.09
CA GLU A 493 -2.09 17.85 21.66
C GLU A 493 -2.98 16.78 21.03
N THR A 494 -4.22 17.11 20.67
CA THR A 494 -5.16 16.18 20.03
C THR A 494 -4.87 15.98 18.54
N LYS A 495 -4.57 17.06 17.80
CA LYS A 495 -4.37 17.03 16.34
C LYS A 495 -2.99 16.55 15.90
N LEU A 496 -1.94 16.98 16.60
CA LEU A 496 -0.55 16.82 16.15
C LEU A 496 -0.11 15.36 15.96
N PRO A 497 -0.50 14.37 16.78
CA PRO A 497 -0.14 12.97 16.55
C PRO A 497 -0.58 12.42 15.18
N GLN A 498 -1.76 12.81 14.70
CA GLN A 498 -2.25 12.41 13.37
C GLN A 498 -1.48 13.11 12.26
N GLN A 499 -1.23 14.42 12.40
CA GLN A 499 -0.49 15.22 11.41
C GLN A 499 0.96 14.72 11.23
N VAL A 500 1.65 14.45 12.34
CA VAL A 500 3.00 13.85 12.36
C VAL A 500 2.97 12.44 11.80
N GLY A 501 2.05 11.57 12.24
CA GLY A 501 1.96 10.18 11.75
C GLY A 501 1.80 10.09 10.23
N VAL A 502 0.92 10.91 9.64
CA VAL A 502 0.73 10.98 8.17
C VAL A 502 1.99 11.53 7.48
N ALA A 503 2.65 12.54 8.04
CA ALA A 503 3.86 13.11 7.46
C ALA A 503 5.05 12.14 7.50
N LEU A 504 5.25 11.43 8.62
CA LEU A 504 6.29 10.41 8.76
C LEU A 504 6.13 9.29 7.73
N GLN A 505 4.93 8.70 7.61
CA GLN A 505 4.65 7.66 6.61
C GLN A 505 4.93 8.13 5.17
N ARG A 506 4.59 9.39 4.85
CA ARG A 506 4.89 9.98 3.54
C ARG A 506 6.39 10.15 3.31
N LEU A 507 7.13 10.65 4.30
CA LEU A 507 8.58 10.79 4.22
C LEU A 507 9.27 9.43 4.07
N TYR A 508 8.85 8.40 4.82
CA TYR A 508 9.42 7.06 4.72
C TYR A 508 9.21 6.47 3.31
N ALA A 509 8.01 6.62 2.74
CA ALA A 509 7.70 6.19 1.37
C ALA A 509 8.44 6.97 0.27
N GLN A 510 8.98 8.16 0.59
CA GLN A 510 9.71 9.03 -0.34
C GLN A 510 11.23 8.97 -0.19
N GLN A 511 11.77 8.28 0.84
CA GLN A 511 13.22 8.17 1.05
C GLN A 511 13.87 7.33 -0.06
N ARG A 512 14.96 7.85 -0.65
CA ARG A 512 15.73 7.13 -1.66
C ARG A 512 16.53 5.97 -1.07
N TYR A 513 16.95 5.03 -1.92
CA TYR A 513 17.79 3.90 -1.52
C TYR A 513 19.09 4.37 -0.83
N ASN A 514 19.66 5.49 -1.29
CA ASN A 514 20.87 6.11 -0.73
C ASN A 514 20.67 6.75 0.66
N GLY A 515 19.42 6.92 1.13
CA GLY A 515 19.08 7.52 2.42
C GLY A 515 18.60 8.97 2.39
N GLY A 516 18.74 9.69 1.27
CA GLY A 516 18.27 11.08 1.14
C GLY A 516 16.89 11.25 0.50
N TRP A 517 16.43 12.50 0.40
CA TRP A 517 15.19 12.91 -0.28
C TRP A 517 15.46 13.97 -1.36
N GLY A 518 14.74 13.89 -2.47
CA GLY A 518 14.61 14.98 -3.44
C GLY A 518 13.34 15.80 -3.18
N TRP A 519 13.16 16.92 -3.89
CA TRP A 519 12.01 17.82 -3.71
C TRP A 519 10.68 17.10 -3.99
N TRP A 520 10.65 16.28 -5.04
CA TRP A 520 9.58 15.35 -5.39
C TRP A 520 10.05 13.89 -5.40
N ILE A 521 9.09 12.96 -5.40
CA ILE A 521 9.31 11.51 -5.47
C ILE A 521 9.98 11.03 -6.78
N THR A 522 10.19 11.92 -7.75
CA THR A 522 10.91 11.67 -9.02
C THR A 522 12.37 12.06 -9.00
N ASP A 523 12.82 12.86 -8.03
CA ASP A 523 14.06 13.62 -8.15
C ASP A 523 15.27 12.89 -7.55
N GLU A 524 16.48 13.38 -7.83
CA GLU A 524 17.68 12.96 -7.11
C GLU A 524 17.67 13.51 -5.67
N SER A 525 18.38 12.85 -4.75
CA SER A 525 18.47 13.30 -3.36
C SER A 525 19.23 14.62 -3.26
N ASP A 526 18.68 15.58 -2.52
CA ASP A 526 19.29 16.88 -2.24
C ASP A 526 19.87 16.94 -0.80
N PRO A 527 21.10 17.45 -0.60
CA PRO A 527 21.73 17.54 0.72
C PRO A 527 21.05 18.53 1.70
N TYR A 528 20.57 19.68 1.23
CA TYR A 528 19.91 20.67 2.09
C TYR A 528 18.55 20.15 2.55
N LEU A 529 17.75 19.65 1.63
CA LEU A 529 16.44 19.08 1.90
C LEU A 529 16.53 17.83 2.77
N THR A 530 17.52 16.96 2.56
CA THR A 530 17.74 15.80 3.43
C THR A 530 18.11 16.22 4.85
N ALA A 531 18.89 17.29 5.04
CA ALA A 531 19.14 17.85 6.37
C ALA A 531 17.88 18.48 6.98
N TYR A 532 17.04 19.14 6.18
CA TYR A 532 15.76 19.68 6.67
C TYR A 532 14.79 18.56 7.12
N VAL A 533 14.72 17.45 6.38
CA VAL A 533 13.97 16.25 6.79
C VAL A 533 14.57 15.65 8.06
N LEU A 534 15.87 15.38 8.12
CA LEU A 534 16.50 14.78 9.31
C LEU A 534 16.31 15.65 10.56
N PHE A 535 16.44 16.97 10.45
CA PHE A 535 16.16 17.91 11.53
C PHE A 535 14.72 17.80 12.05
N ALA A 536 13.75 17.56 11.17
CA ALA A 536 12.36 17.41 11.54
C ALA A 536 12.01 16.05 12.14
N LEU A 537 12.63 14.98 11.64
CA LEU A 537 12.54 13.64 12.23
C LEU A 537 13.11 13.65 13.66
N ASP A 538 14.32 14.20 13.84
CA ASP A 538 14.97 14.37 15.14
C ASP A 538 14.18 15.28 16.09
N ALA A 539 13.60 16.38 15.60
CA ALA A 539 12.73 17.24 16.40
C ALA A 539 11.45 16.52 16.89
N ALA A 540 10.89 15.61 16.08
CA ALA A 540 9.71 14.81 16.43
C ALA A 540 10.05 13.71 17.45
N ASP A 541 11.16 13.00 17.28
CA ASP A 541 11.68 12.02 18.24
C ASP A 541 11.93 12.69 19.61
N LYS A 542 12.63 13.84 19.61
CA LYS A 542 12.86 14.70 20.80
C LYS A 542 11.59 15.32 21.40
N ALA A 543 10.44 15.28 20.72
CA ALA A 543 9.14 15.68 21.28
C ALA A 543 8.37 14.51 21.92
N GLY A 544 8.73 13.27 21.56
CA GLY A 544 8.13 12.01 22.03
C GLY A 544 7.22 11.32 21.00
N PHE A 545 7.34 11.62 19.70
CA PHE A 545 6.68 10.87 18.64
C PHE A 545 7.54 9.68 18.21
N THR A 546 6.92 8.55 17.85
CA THR A 546 7.66 7.35 17.39
C THR A 546 8.22 7.56 15.99
N VAL A 547 9.53 7.79 15.89
CA VAL A 547 10.25 7.94 14.62
C VAL A 547 11.12 6.70 14.35
N GLU A 548 11.23 6.30 13.08
CA GLU A 548 12.01 5.13 12.67
C GLU A 548 13.51 5.47 12.59
N GLN A 549 14.28 4.92 13.52
CA GLN A 549 15.70 5.26 13.68
C GLN A 549 16.54 4.88 12.44
N GLU A 550 16.25 3.76 11.76
CA GLU A 550 16.96 3.37 10.52
C GLU A 550 16.78 4.40 9.39
N VAL A 551 15.62 5.06 9.31
CA VAL A 551 15.38 6.14 8.34
C VAL A 551 16.31 7.33 8.63
N MET A 552 16.48 7.69 9.92
CA MET A 552 17.37 8.77 10.34
C MET A 552 18.86 8.42 10.18
N ASP A 553 19.28 7.21 10.56
CA ASP A 553 20.65 6.71 10.36
C ASP A 553 21.08 6.72 8.89
N ARG A 554 20.17 6.31 7.99
CA ARG A 554 20.40 6.33 6.54
C ARG A 554 20.47 7.76 5.99
N ALA A 555 19.64 8.67 6.49
CA ALA A 555 19.72 10.10 6.16
C ALA A 555 21.04 10.73 6.64
N ALA A 556 21.43 10.49 7.90
CA ALA A 556 22.68 10.97 8.46
C ALA A 556 23.90 10.42 7.69
N THR A 557 23.82 9.19 7.20
CA THR A 557 24.87 8.58 6.36
C THR A 557 24.98 9.26 5.00
N TYR A 558 23.86 9.43 4.28
CA TYR A 558 23.84 10.21 3.03
C TYR A 558 24.41 11.63 3.22
N LEU A 559 24.08 12.31 4.33
CA LEU A 559 24.60 13.64 4.63
C LEU A 559 26.12 13.62 4.90
N ARG A 560 26.62 12.68 5.70
CA ARG A 560 28.07 12.51 5.95
C ARG A 560 28.87 12.25 4.67
N ASP A 561 28.28 11.58 3.68
CA ASP A 561 28.88 11.33 2.37
C ASP A 561 28.77 12.54 1.43
N SER A 562 27.72 13.36 1.58
CA SER A 562 27.49 14.59 0.79
C SER A 562 28.37 15.79 1.20
N LEU A 563 28.98 15.74 2.40
CA LEU A 563 29.82 16.81 2.92
C LEU A 563 31.14 16.98 2.13
N ARG A 564 31.28 18.14 1.47
CA ARG A 564 32.43 18.56 0.64
C ARG A 564 33.68 18.85 1.46
N GLN A 565 34.86 18.69 0.87
CA GLN A 565 36.10 19.13 1.52
C GLN A 565 36.14 20.68 1.52
N PRO A 566 36.79 21.33 2.51
CA PRO A 566 36.77 22.79 2.64
C PRO A 566 37.21 23.54 1.39
N LYS A 567 38.14 22.98 0.62
CA LYS A 567 38.68 23.53 -0.63
C LYS A 567 37.66 23.53 -1.79
N ASP A 568 36.67 22.63 -1.75
CA ASP A 568 35.67 22.39 -2.81
C ASP A 568 34.37 23.21 -2.56
N ILE A 569 34.45 24.19 -1.65
CA ILE A 569 33.43 25.20 -1.38
C ILE A 569 33.83 26.45 -2.16
N GLU A 570 33.08 26.78 -3.21
CA GLU A 570 33.40 27.90 -4.11
C GLU A 570 32.47 29.10 -3.91
N ALA A 571 31.27 28.90 -3.35
CA ALA A 571 30.25 29.93 -3.15
C ALA A 571 29.72 29.95 -1.70
N PRO A 572 29.26 31.12 -1.18
CA PRO A 572 28.74 31.25 0.19
C PRO A 572 27.61 30.27 0.52
N TRP A 573 26.63 30.10 -0.37
CA TRP A 573 25.51 29.16 -0.18
C TRP A 573 25.97 27.73 0.09
N GLN A 574 27.05 27.27 -0.56
CA GLN A 574 27.61 25.93 -0.33
C GLN A 574 28.20 25.79 1.09
N GLY A 575 28.77 26.88 1.63
CA GLY A 575 29.24 26.95 3.00
C GLY A 575 28.09 27.03 4.01
N ASN A 576 27.07 27.83 3.74
CA ASN A 576 25.88 27.99 4.57
C ASN A 576 25.08 26.67 4.67
N THR A 577 24.80 26.03 3.52
CA THR A 577 24.22 24.67 3.46
C THR A 577 25.07 23.66 4.23
N GLN A 578 26.40 23.69 4.08
CA GLN A 578 27.28 22.77 4.80
C GLN A 578 27.29 23.02 6.32
N ALA A 579 27.20 24.27 6.77
CA ALA A 579 27.05 24.61 8.20
C ALA A 579 25.72 24.07 8.77
N PHE A 580 24.62 24.17 8.02
CA PHE A 580 23.34 23.58 8.40
C PHE A 580 23.41 22.04 8.47
N ILE A 581 23.98 21.38 7.46
CA ILE A 581 24.15 19.91 7.46
C ILE A 581 24.96 19.44 8.68
N LEU A 582 26.07 20.12 8.99
CA LEU A 582 26.92 19.81 10.14
C LEU A 582 26.19 19.99 11.48
N TYR A 583 25.36 21.04 11.61
CA TYR A 583 24.50 21.26 12.78
C TYR A 583 23.46 20.15 12.95
N VAL A 584 22.74 19.77 11.89
CA VAL A 584 21.73 18.71 11.96
C VAL A 584 22.36 17.36 12.33
N LEU A 585 23.54 17.06 11.76
CA LEU A 585 24.31 15.89 12.16
C LEU A 585 24.74 15.96 13.63
N ALA A 586 25.14 17.13 14.15
CA ALA A 586 25.51 17.29 15.56
C ALA A 586 24.32 17.15 16.52
N GLU A 587 23.16 17.77 16.22
CA GLU A 587 21.92 17.61 16.99
C GLU A 587 21.48 16.13 17.05
N HIS A 588 21.62 15.40 15.96
CA HIS A 588 21.30 13.96 15.88
C HIS A 588 22.39 13.04 16.49
N GLY A 589 23.46 13.58 17.08
CA GLY A 589 24.57 12.80 17.65
C GLY A 589 25.51 12.14 16.62
N ALA A 590 25.36 12.50 15.34
CA ALA A 590 26.07 11.98 14.18
C ALA A 590 27.19 12.91 13.64
N GLY A 591 27.56 13.95 14.40
CA GLY A 591 28.37 15.09 13.97
C GLY A 591 29.85 14.82 13.67
N ASP A 592 30.42 15.61 12.77
CA ASP A 592 31.80 15.49 12.29
C ASP A 592 32.62 16.71 12.74
N LEU A 593 33.32 16.59 13.87
CA LEU A 593 34.14 17.69 14.43
C LEU A 593 35.30 18.08 13.49
N GLY A 594 35.87 17.12 12.75
CA GLY A 594 36.97 17.37 11.83
C GLY A 594 36.55 18.31 10.69
N ARG A 595 35.43 18.00 10.03
CA ARG A 595 34.83 18.88 9.02
C ARG A 595 34.30 20.20 9.61
N THR A 596 33.75 20.18 10.82
CA THR A 596 33.27 21.38 11.52
C THR A 596 34.38 22.40 11.75
N ILE A 597 35.51 21.98 12.34
CA ILE A 597 36.69 22.86 12.49
C ILE A 597 37.21 23.29 11.13
N SER A 598 37.25 22.38 10.14
CA SER A 598 37.76 22.71 8.81
C SER A 598 36.86 23.69 8.02
N LEU A 599 35.58 23.83 8.37
CA LEU A 599 34.69 24.87 7.85
C LEU A 599 34.92 26.21 8.58
N TYR A 600 35.22 26.18 9.89
CA TYR A 600 35.55 27.38 10.68
C TYR A 600 36.80 28.10 10.16
N GLU A 601 37.80 27.38 9.66
CA GLU A 601 38.97 27.97 8.98
C GLU A 601 38.62 28.68 7.65
N ARG A 602 37.37 28.57 7.16
CA ARG A 602 36.82 29.35 6.03
C ARG A 602 35.57 30.17 6.40
N ARG A 603 35.35 30.48 7.69
CA ARG A 603 34.15 31.20 8.18
C ARG A 603 33.92 32.57 7.52
N ASP A 604 34.98 33.19 6.97
CA ASP A 604 34.91 34.47 6.26
C ASP A 604 34.05 34.40 4.98
N LEU A 605 33.77 33.20 4.46
CA LEU A 605 32.89 32.94 3.31
C LEU A 605 31.44 32.62 3.69
N LEU A 606 31.14 32.51 4.99
CA LEU A 606 29.81 32.20 5.49
C LEU A 606 29.01 33.48 5.73
N GLY A 607 27.72 33.43 5.44
CA GLY A 607 26.75 34.41 5.91
C GLY A 607 26.65 34.42 7.44
N ASN A 608 25.94 35.41 7.97
CA ASN A 608 25.51 35.41 9.38
C ASN A 608 24.74 34.12 9.74
N TYR A 609 23.89 33.63 8.83
CA TYR A 609 23.23 32.32 8.97
C TYR A 609 24.25 31.18 9.15
N GLY A 610 25.20 31.02 8.21
CA GLY A 610 26.20 29.95 8.27
C GLY A 610 27.09 30.01 9.51
N LYS A 611 27.47 31.22 9.94
CA LYS A 611 28.23 31.46 11.19
C LYS A 611 27.44 31.04 12.43
N ALA A 612 26.15 31.34 12.50
CA ALA A 612 25.29 30.95 13.63
C ALA A 612 25.15 29.42 13.74
N TYR A 613 24.87 28.72 12.64
CA TYR A 613 24.81 27.25 12.63
C TYR A 613 26.16 26.61 12.98
N LEU A 614 27.27 27.18 12.51
CA LEU A 614 28.60 26.70 12.87
C LEU A 614 28.94 26.91 14.35
N ALA A 615 28.53 28.03 14.95
CA ALA A 615 28.71 28.31 16.37
C ALA A 615 27.90 27.33 17.24
N MET A 616 26.64 27.05 16.87
CA MET A 616 25.82 26.03 17.53
C MET A 616 26.43 24.64 17.40
N THR A 617 26.92 24.27 16.21
CA THR A 617 27.60 22.98 15.97
C THR A 617 28.84 22.81 16.84
N LEU A 618 29.69 23.84 16.91
CA LEU A 618 30.90 23.81 17.74
C LEU A 618 30.57 23.71 19.24
N ASN A 619 29.54 24.41 19.71
CA ASN A 619 29.07 24.31 21.10
C ASN A 619 28.49 22.92 21.43
N LEU A 620 27.83 22.25 20.49
CA LEU A 620 27.33 20.88 20.65
C LEU A 620 28.48 19.84 20.69
N LEU A 621 29.51 20.01 19.84
CA LEU A 621 30.61 19.03 19.71
C LEU A 621 31.79 19.27 20.65
N GLN A 622 32.00 20.50 21.13
CA GLN A 622 33.05 20.86 22.08
C GLN A 622 32.55 21.90 23.12
N PRO A 623 31.64 21.51 24.04
CA PRO A 623 31.06 22.44 25.01
C PRO A 623 32.08 23.09 25.97
N ASP A 624 33.28 22.50 26.13
CA ASP A 624 34.37 23.02 26.97
C ASP A 624 35.39 23.92 26.22
N GLU A 625 35.28 24.09 24.89
CA GLU A 625 36.25 24.80 24.04
C GLU A 625 35.61 26.02 23.36
N HIS A 626 35.44 27.09 24.13
CA HIS A 626 34.71 28.28 23.69
C HIS A 626 35.43 29.13 22.63
N SER A 627 36.75 29.01 22.44
CA SER A 627 37.53 29.99 21.67
C SER A 627 37.04 30.23 20.22
N ARG A 628 36.57 29.18 19.54
CA ARG A 628 35.97 29.28 18.19
C ARG A 628 34.53 29.82 18.22
N VAL A 629 33.77 29.46 19.25
CA VAL A 629 32.39 29.94 19.45
C VAL A 629 32.41 31.44 19.76
N ASP A 630 33.26 31.88 20.69
CA ASP A 630 33.48 33.29 21.03
C ASP A 630 33.90 34.12 19.81
N THR A 631 34.74 33.55 18.94
CA THR A 631 35.15 34.21 17.68
C THR A 631 33.95 34.39 16.73
N LEU A 632 33.16 33.34 16.50
CA LEU A 632 31.95 33.43 15.66
C LEU A 632 30.88 34.36 16.27
N LEU A 633 30.74 34.38 17.59
CA LEU A 633 29.85 35.30 18.29
C LEU A 633 30.36 36.75 18.21
N SER A 634 31.68 36.98 18.19
CA SER A 634 32.27 38.30 17.93
C SER A 634 32.06 38.75 16.49
N ASP A 635 32.23 37.86 15.51
CA ASP A 635 31.95 38.12 14.10
C ASP A 635 30.46 38.51 13.92
N LEU A 636 29.54 37.75 14.51
CA LEU A 636 28.09 38.03 14.51
C LEU A 636 27.74 39.32 15.26
N THR A 637 28.30 39.56 16.44
CA THR A 637 28.05 40.81 17.21
C THR A 637 28.51 42.04 16.43
N SER A 638 29.58 41.91 15.63
CA SER A 638 30.08 42.98 14.76
C SER A 638 29.20 43.23 13.54
N ALA A 639 28.44 42.22 13.10
CA ALA A 639 27.48 42.31 11.99
C ALA A 639 26.04 42.63 12.44
N ALA A 640 25.79 42.78 13.74
CA ALA A 640 24.45 42.97 14.29
C ALA A 640 23.91 44.39 13.99
N ILE A 641 22.76 44.46 13.33
CA ILE A 641 22.02 45.70 13.10
C ILE A 641 21.23 46.01 14.38
N LEU A 642 21.70 47.01 15.12
CA LEU A 642 21.08 47.45 16.37
C LEU A 642 19.97 48.47 16.11
N SER A 643 18.78 48.19 16.65
CA SER A 643 17.66 49.13 16.72
C SER A 643 17.41 49.55 18.18
N ALA A 644 16.42 50.42 18.41
CA ALA A 644 15.94 50.73 19.76
C ALA A 644 15.25 49.53 20.45
N THR A 645 14.80 48.53 19.67
CA THR A 645 13.98 47.39 20.13
C THR A 645 14.71 46.05 20.13
N GLY A 646 15.92 45.96 19.58
CA GLY A 646 16.72 44.74 19.60
C GLY A 646 17.94 44.74 18.68
N ALA A 647 18.50 43.55 18.49
CA ALA A 647 19.54 43.26 17.50
C ALA A 647 18.99 42.26 16.47
N HIS A 648 19.31 42.47 15.19
CA HIS A 648 18.96 41.56 14.11
C HIS A 648 20.11 41.44 13.11
N TRP A 649 20.02 40.48 12.21
CA TRP A 649 20.97 40.23 11.14
C TRP A 649 20.21 40.13 9.82
N GLU A 650 20.77 40.74 8.79
CA GLU A 650 20.32 40.66 7.41
C GLU A 650 21.49 40.13 6.55
N GLU A 651 21.20 39.72 5.32
CA GLU A 651 22.19 39.26 4.34
C GLU A 651 21.91 39.99 3.02
N ASP A 652 22.92 40.59 2.39
CA ASP A 652 22.76 41.32 1.11
C ASP A 652 22.36 40.40 -0.06
N THR A 653 22.49 39.09 0.11
CA THR A 653 22.23 38.06 -0.91
C THR A 653 21.44 36.89 -0.34
N VAL A 654 20.39 36.48 -1.05
CA VAL A 654 19.67 35.23 -0.78
C VAL A 654 20.46 34.05 -1.36
N ASP A 655 20.58 32.97 -0.59
CA ASP A 655 21.05 31.67 -1.10
C ASP A 655 19.95 31.04 -1.99
N TYR A 656 20.28 30.77 -3.26
CA TYR A 656 19.39 30.21 -4.29
C TYR A 656 19.87 28.82 -4.76
#